data_AF-A0AAE0ELU0-F1
#
_entry.id   AF-A0AAE0ELU0-F1
#
_cell.length_a   1.000
_cell.length_b   1.000
_cell.length_c   1.000
_cell.angle_alpha   90.00
_cell.angle_beta   90.00
_cell.angle_gamma   90.00
#
_symmetry.space_group_name_H-M   'P 1'
#
loop_
_entity.id
_entity.type
_entity.pdbx_description
1 polymer ?
#
loop_
_entity_poly.entity_id
_entity_poly.type
_entity_poly.pdbx_seq_one_letter_code
_entity_poly.pdbx_strand_id
1 'polypeptide(L)'
;MIFRNSHKGLNLFSGRFTLAHDWLTRCSDCTEGILFTDFRDVFFQADPFLNVVPRKLILFAESPLRSTTHWTVQHPVSTCFNASFRKPILSIGTVMGNRQGISKFLTVYGETQSKMLKRPRCHTLLAHFPNGADQAVLNYIYYSSLLPEDTKVVAHREGPVHNVGVQGSWIYDDHVASWKARGKNQEAANREEFYTSGNKQQWISPAYALIDEDGRFTQADGSISALVHQWDRLGPGFIERVLTYLPFMQADVTTSTPEPGQTQGLMPPRNRTDAVPIGQQGNESWFCPQQAFDTKRWLAKRKHVPFNFDGCPGSTVPETLNVPPTWFCDKLPQDVSPWQAPTRYTSKDMAVGVYTGESIVYSRGLAIQDTWLSQGVAAVLYSPTTLPDVPTVGFEHLGELPDYENPTAAHTVQLYGLADLYHRHPDKAWYYIVGCDTYLNVDFALSMLDTFDAKDDWWLSKVSYPYENFTVPVNRSAFPRYDGNGFTWSSGAYAWFLSNPVAKAYAEALDTFTSQMPTVAHSCYCPDKVTGMLLSLLGHKITNIPDPWNAGYDHCAVDGKQTQAPSLDVKRSHYHYLTPVKMMAVHQRALHEKLDRMIVAGMHQELERWKVVFSEMHVKVVRRKLRQLEDLCGGPQAVLSLTTLEGSMRERIEAHMTFLRLAQSIIGSLVHHTKKIGSFRPYDIALNLDIIVCGNSTVK
;
A
#
# COMPACT_ATOMS: atom_id res chain seq x y z
N MET A 1 -22.65 10.10 -25.18
CA MET A 1 -21.92 9.05 -25.94
C MET A 1 -20.70 9.58 -26.72
N ILE A 2 -20.40 10.89 -26.71
CA ILE A 2 -19.35 11.53 -27.53
C ILE A 2 -17.92 11.34 -26.98
N PHE A 3 -17.72 11.08 -25.68
CA PHE A 3 -16.39 11.10 -25.05
C PHE A 3 -15.64 9.76 -24.99
N ARG A 4 -16.30 8.60 -25.18
CA ARG A 4 -15.65 7.28 -24.99
C ARG A 4 -14.55 6.95 -26.02
N ASN A 5 -14.52 7.62 -27.17
CA ASN A 5 -13.53 7.35 -28.24
C ASN A 5 -12.44 8.43 -28.37
N SER A 6 -12.44 9.49 -27.55
CA SER A 6 -11.52 10.64 -27.68
C SER A 6 -10.32 10.62 -26.71
N HIS A 7 -10.09 9.53 -25.98
CA HIS A 7 -9.06 9.48 -24.94
C HIS A 7 -7.63 9.19 -25.41
N LYS A 8 -7.41 8.86 -26.70
CA LYS A 8 -6.05 8.73 -27.25
C LYS A 8 -5.41 10.12 -27.38
N GLY A 9 -4.45 10.43 -26.49
CA GLY A 9 -3.67 11.68 -26.53
C GLY A 9 -4.04 12.75 -25.51
N LEU A 10 -4.94 12.47 -24.56
CA LEU A 10 -5.20 13.38 -23.44
C LEU A 10 -4.10 13.21 -22.38
N ASN A 11 -3.46 14.33 -22.00
CA ASN A 11 -2.59 14.38 -20.83
C ASN A 11 -3.43 14.65 -19.56
N LEU A 12 -2.85 14.43 -18.37
CA LEU A 12 -3.57 14.61 -17.10
C LEU A 12 -4.14 16.04 -16.93
N PHE A 13 -3.46 17.05 -17.47
CA PHE A 13 -3.89 18.46 -17.43
C PHE A 13 -5.23 18.70 -18.16
N SER A 14 -5.46 18.01 -19.27
CA SER A 14 -6.68 18.10 -20.06
C SER A 14 -7.75 17.08 -19.65
N GLY A 15 -7.31 15.88 -19.26
CA GLY A 15 -8.19 14.77 -18.89
C GLY A 15 -9.11 15.10 -17.70
N ARG A 16 -8.64 15.90 -16.73
CA ARG A 16 -9.39 16.23 -15.51
C ARG A 16 -10.76 16.84 -15.77
N PHE A 17 -10.91 17.69 -16.79
CA PHE A 17 -12.19 18.33 -17.12
C PHE A 17 -13.18 17.33 -17.73
N THR A 18 -12.69 16.42 -18.56
CA THR A 18 -13.51 15.36 -19.13
C THR A 18 -13.97 14.38 -18.05
N LEU A 19 -13.06 14.00 -17.13
CA LEU A 19 -13.39 13.13 -16.01
C LEU A 19 -14.40 13.78 -15.06
N ALA A 20 -14.23 15.06 -14.73
CA ALA A 20 -15.15 15.82 -13.91
C ALA A 20 -16.54 15.92 -14.56
N HIS A 21 -16.60 16.13 -15.88
CA HIS A 21 -17.86 16.16 -16.62
C HIS A 21 -18.58 14.82 -16.54
N ASP A 22 -17.88 13.72 -16.80
CA ASP A 22 -18.42 12.38 -16.76
C ASP A 22 -18.89 12.01 -15.35
N TRP A 23 -18.14 12.39 -14.33
CA TRP A 23 -18.51 12.21 -12.93
C TRP A 23 -19.78 13.00 -12.58
N LEU A 24 -19.83 14.29 -12.89
CA LEU A 24 -20.98 15.15 -12.59
C LEU A 24 -22.24 14.73 -13.36
N THR A 25 -22.08 14.21 -14.57
CA THR A 25 -23.19 13.64 -15.35
C THR A 25 -23.81 12.44 -14.64
N ARG A 26 -22.98 11.60 -14.00
CA ARG A 26 -23.42 10.37 -13.31
C ARG A 26 -23.89 10.61 -11.88
N CYS A 27 -23.43 11.67 -11.22
CA CYS A 27 -23.86 12.00 -9.86
C CYS A 27 -25.30 12.54 -9.85
N SER A 28 -26.31 11.69 -9.71
CA SER A 28 -27.72 12.10 -9.66
C SER A 28 -28.01 13.07 -8.50
N ASP A 29 -27.33 12.87 -7.37
CA ASP A 29 -27.67 13.53 -6.10
C ASP A 29 -26.90 14.85 -5.89
N CYS A 30 -25.90 15.12 -6.72
CA CYS A 30 -25.24 16.42 -6.79
C CYS A 30 -26.24 17.42 -7.38
N THR A 31 -26.79 18.33 -6.57
CA THR A 31 -27.87 19.24 -7.01
C THR A 31 -27.45 20.70 -6.93
N GLU A 32 -26.90 21.14 -5.80
CA GLU A 32 -26.48 22.53 -5.56
C GLU A 32 -25.02 22.62 -5.07
N GLY A 33 -24.37 23.76 -5.34
CA GLY A 33 -23.05 24.08 -4.81
C GLY A 33 -21.93 23.11 -5.22
N ILE A 34 -21.31 23.35 -6.37
CA ILE A 34 -20.16 22.58 -6.86
C ILE A 34 -18.93 23.47 -6.85
N LEU A 35 -17.87 22.96 -6.27
CA LEU A 35 -16.52 23.49 -6.35
C LEU A 35 -15.67 22.51 -7.17
N PHE A 36 -15.13 23.00 -8.28
CA PHE A 36 -14.12 22.30 -9.08
C PHE A 36 -12.79 23.01 -8.85
N THR A 37 -11.83 22.34 -8.21
CA THR A 37 -10.56 22.96 -7.81
C THR A 37 -9.38 22.00 -7.95
N ASP A 38 -8.18 22.55 -8.01
CA ASP A 38 -6.92 21.80 -7.91
C ASP A 38 -6.77 21.23 -6.50
N PHE A 39 -5.96 20.19 -6.33
CA PHE A 39 -5.84 19.51 -5.03
C PHE A 39 -4.47 19.69 -4.37
N ARG A 40 -3.41 19.90 -5.17
CA ARG A 40 -2.02 19.88 -4.67
C ARG A 40 -1.66 21.19 -3.98
N ASP A 41 -2.11 22.29 -4.56
CA ASP A 41 -1.75 23.66 -4.21
C ASP A 41 -2.99 24.45 -3.76
N VAL A 42 -3.92 23.76 -3.08
CA VAL A 42 -5.12 24.34 -2.47
C VAL A 42 -5.21 23.94 -1.01
N PHE A 43 -5.66 24.86 -0.15
CA PHE A 43 -6.15 24.51 1.19
C PHE A 43 -7.34 25.39 1.58
N PHE A 44 -8.08 24.93 2.59
CA PHE A 44 -9.29 25.57 3.08
C PHE A 44 -9.05 26.15 4.48
N GLN A 45 -9.47 27.40 4.69
CA GLN A 45 -9.50 28.05 6.02
C GLN A 45 -10.93 28.20 6.55
N ALA A 46 -11.95 28.02 5.70
CA ALA A 46 -13.37 28.03 6.07
C ALA A 46 -14.21 27.29 5.00
N ASP A 47 -15.52 27.14 5.24
CA ASP A 47 -16.46 26.63 4.24
C ASP A 47 -16.56 27.59 3.04
N PRO A 48 -16.13 27.19 1.83
CA PRO A 48 -16.13 28.06 0.65
C PRO A 48 -17.53 28.36 0.12
N PHE A 49 -18.57 27.64 0.58
CA PHE A 49 -19.96 27.87 0.20
C PHE A 49 -20.68 28.82 1.15
N LEU A 50 -20.07 29.12 2.31
CA LEU A 50 -20.62 30.08 3.26
C LEU A 50 -20.70 31.46 2.59
N ASN A 51 -21.92 32.01 2.54
CA ASN A 51 -22.23 33.31 1.90
C ASN A 51 -22.10 33.36 0.37
N VAL A 52 -21.93 32.23 -0.32
CA VAL A 52 -21.98 32.19 -1.78
C VAL A 52 -23.42 31.96 -2.23
N VAL A 53 -24.04 32.99 -2.80
CA VAL A 53 -25.35 32.84 -3.44
C VAL A 53 -25.22 31.82 -4.58
N PRO A 54 -26.06 30.76 -4.64
CA PRO A 54 -26.05 29.82 -5.75
C PRO A 54 -26.19 30.55 -7.09
N ARG A 55 -25.15 30.45 -7.92
CA ARG A 55 -25.12 30.97 -9.29
C ARG A 55 -24.86 29.81 -10.23
N LYS A 56 -25.20 29.98 -11.51
CA LYS A 56 -24.90 28.95 -12.52
C LYS A 56 -23.39 28.71 -12.60
N LEU A 57 -22.61 29.78 -12.77
CA LEU A 57 -21.16 29.68 -12.88
C LEU A 57 -20.47 30.91 -12.28
N ILE A 58 -19.44 30.66 -11.50
CA ILE A 58 -18.57 31.63 -10.85
C ILE A 58 -17.12 31.29 -11.21
N LEU A 59 -16.42 32.27 -11.77
CA LEU A 59 -15.01 32.21 -12.12
C LEU A 59 -14.24 33.19 -11.24
N PHE A 60 -12.98 32.91 -10.97
CA PHE A 60 -12.13 33.74 -10.11
C PHE A 60 -11.00 34.35 -10.92
N ALA A 61 -10.83 35.67 -10.81
CA ALA A 61 -9.68 36.34 -11.40
C ALA A 61 -8.41 36.04 -10.59
N GLU A 62 -7.28 35.98 -11.28
CA GLU A 62 -5.95 36.05 -10.68
C GLU A 62 -5.56 37.51 -10.40
N SER A 63 -4.39 37.69 -9.78
CA SER A 63 -3.82 38.99 -9.47
C SER A 63 -3.90 39.98 -10.65
N PRO A 64 -4.35 41.23 -10.42
CA PRO A 64 -4.47 42.26 -11.45
C PRO A 64 -3.10 42.69 -12.03
N LEU A 65 -2.02 42.26 -11.38
CA LEU A 65 -0.64 42.47 -11.81
C LEU A 65 -0.29 41.66 -13.07
N ARG A 66 -1.13 40.69 -13.45
CA ARG A 66 -1.05 39.99 -14.73
C ARG A 66 -2.35 40.14 -15.51
N SER A 67 -2.21 40.15 -16.83
CA SER A 67 -3.34 40.19 -17.75
C SER A 67 -3.20 39.08 -18.78
N THR A 68 -4.24 38.85 -19.58
CA THR A 68 -4.24 37.87 -20.68
C THR A 68 -3.17 38.11 -21.75
N THR A 69 -2.40 39.21 -21.66
CA THR A 69 -1.16 39.43 -22.43
C THR A 69 0.04 38.65 -21.89
N HIS A 70 -0.09 37.95 -20.76
CA HIS A 70 0.96 37.06 -20.26
C HIS A 70 1.11 35.86 -21.19
N TRP A 71 2.36 35.40 -21.40
CA TRP A 71 2.69 34.40 -22.41
C TRP A 71 1.91 33.08 -22.25
N THR A 72 1.58 32.68 -21.00
CA THR A 72 0.79 31.46 -20.73
C THR A 72 -0.62 31.49 -21.31
N VAL A 73 -1.19 32.69 -21.54
CA VAL A 73 -2.53 32.87 -22.13
C VAL A 73 -2.40 33.42 -23.55
N GLN A 74 -1.64 34.50 -23.74
CA GLN A 74 -1.55 35.20 -25.03
C GLN A 74 -1.06 34.30 -26.15
N HIS A 75 0.01 33.53 -25.89
CA HIS A 75 0.64 32.74 -26.94
C HIS A 75 -0.27 31.59 -27.41
N PRO A 76 -0.86 30.76 -26.53
CA PRO A 76 -1.83 29.76 -26.98
C PRO A 76 -3.11 30.38 -27.55
N VAL A 77 -3.65 31.46 -26.98
CA VAL A 77 -4.88 32.07 -27.50
C VAL A 77 -4.69 32.64 -28.92
N SER A 78 -3.60 33.36 -29.15
CA SER A 78 -3.29 33.92 -30.47
C SER A 78 -2.99 32.82 -31.49
N THR A 79 -2.16 31.84 -31.12
CA THR A 79 -1.75 30.77 -32.04
C THR A 79 -2.90 29.82 -32.35
N CYS A 80 -3.73 29.49 -31.35
CA CYS A 80 -4.76 28.47 -31.51
C CYS A 80 -6.12 28.98 -31.90
N PHE A 81 -6.47 30.20 -31.51
CA PHE A 81 -7.79 30.74 -31.77
C PHE A 81 -7.77 32.02 -32.61
N ASN A 82 -6.58 32.52 -32.97
CA ASN A 82 -6.41 33.80 -33.68
C ASN A 82 -7.13 34.95 -32.94
N ALA A 83 -7.04 34.93 -31.60
CA ALA A 83 -7.67 35.90 -30.72
C ALA A 83 -6.62 36.61 -29.86
N SER A 84 -6.97 37.78 -29.34
CA SER A 84 -6.15 38.52 -28.38
C SER A 84 -7.06 39.28 -27.42
N PHE A 85 -6.68 39.27 -26.16
CA PHE A 85 -7.42 39.93 -25.09
C PHE A 85 -6.45 40.74 -24.23
N ARG A 86 -6.93 41.85 -23.69
CA ARG A 86 -6.26 42.62 -22.63
C ARG A 86 -7.22 42.74 -21.44
N LYS A 87 -7.34 41.66 -20.69
CA LYS A 87 -8.28 41.49 -19.57
C LYS A 87 -7.54 40.82 -18.39
N PRO A 88 -8.09 40.84 -17.17
CA PRO A 88 -7.56 40.04 -16.07
C PRO A 88 -7.43 38.57 -16.47
N ILE A 89 -6.45 37.85 -15.94
CA ILE A 89 -6.40 36.39 -16.14
C ILE A 89 -7.44 35.74 -15.24
N LEU A 90 -8.24 34.82 -15.77
CA LEU A 90 -9.13 33.96 -14.97
C LEU A 90 -8.43 32.65 -14.62
N SER A 91 -8.52 32.23 -13.36
CA SER A 91 -7.91 30.99 -12.86
C SER A 91 -8.77 29.77 -13.18
N ILE A 92 -8.19 28.79 -13.88
CA ILE A 92 -8.86 27.52 -14.17
C ILE A 92 -8.80 26.50 -13.03
N GLY A 93 -7.83 26.67 -12.12
CA GLY A 93 -7.65 25.77 -10.99
C GLY A 93 -8.70 25.94 -9.90
N THR A 94 -9.65 26.88 -10.02
CA THR A 94 -10.83 26.97 -9.15
C THR A 94 -12.03 27.56 -9.88
N VAL A 95 -13.15 26.83 -9.89
CA VAL A 95 -14.43 27.21 -10.51
C VAL A 95 -15.56 26.79 -9.58
N MET A 96 -16.58 27.64 -9.42
CA MET A 96 -17.74 27.34 -8.58
C MET A 96 -19.05 27.52 -9.34
N GLY A 97 -20.12 26.86 -8.92
CA GLY A 97 -21.44 27.04 -9.53
C GLY A 97 -22.42 25.95 -9.14
N ASN A 98 -23.63 26.00 -9.68
CA ASN A 98 -24.57 24.88 -9.56
C ASN A 98 -24.26 23.79 -10.61
N ARG A 99 -24.95 22.66 -10.51
CA ARG A 99 -24.75 21.53 -11.44
C ARG A 99 -24.91 21.91 -12.90
N GLN A 100 -25.95 22.68 -13.22
CA GLN A 100 -26.24 23.05 -14.59
C GLN A 100 -25.11 23.88 -15.20
N GLY A 101 -24.65 24.91 -14.48
CA GLY A 101 -23.62 25.79 -15.02
C GLY A 101 -22.23 25.16 -15.05
N ILE A 102 -21.86 24.35 -14.05
CA ILE A 102 -20.59 23.58 -14.10
C ILE A 102 -20.62 22.53 -15.22
N SER A 103 -21.73 21.80 -15.38
CA SER A 103 -21.85 20.83 -16.47
C SER A 103 -21.72 21.53 -17.83
N LYS A 104 -22.42 22.65 -18.04
CA LYS A 104 -22.32 23.45 -19.27
C LYS A 104 -20.90 23.96 -19.51
N PHE A 105 -20.25 24.47 -18.46
CA PHE A 105 -18.85 24.92 -18.50
C PHE A 105 -17.92 23.80 -18.97
N LEU A 106 -17.99 22.62 -18.34
CA LEU A 106 -17.14 21.48 -18.68
C LEU A 106 -17.39 20.96 -20.09
N THR A 107 -18.64 21.00 -20.58
CA THR A 107 -18.96 20.68 -21.98
C THR A 107 -18.29 21.67 -22.94
N VAL A 108 -18.49 22.99 -22.75
CA VAL A 108 -17.91 24.03 -23.62
C VAL A 108 -16.38 23.97 -23.60
N TYR A 109 -15.81 23.75 -22.43
CA TYR A 109 -14.38 23.59 -22.24
C TYR A 109 -13.85 22.37 -23.02
N GLY A 110 -14.44 21.18 -22.82
CA GLY A 110 -14.02 19.94 -23.47
C GLY A 110 -14.14 20.00 -24.99
N GLU A 111 -15.20 20.62 -25.53
CA GLU A 111 -15.36 20.85 -26.96
C GLU A 111 -14.30 21.80 -27.51
N THR A 112 -14.01 22.89 -26.81
CA THR A 112 -13.01 23.88 -27.21
C THR A 112 -11.61 23.29 -27.19
N GLN A 113 -11.27 22.56 -26.13
CA GLN A 113 -10.00 21.84 -26.02
C GLN A 113 -9.85 20.77 -27.11
N SER A 114 -10.92 20.03 -27.41
CA SER A 114 -10.91 19.06 -28.52
C SER A 114 -10.68 19.74 -29.88
N LYS A 115 -11.26 20.92 -30.11
CA LYS A 115 -11.00 21.72 -31.33
C LYS A 115 -9.56 22.21 -31.38
N MET A 116 -9.01 22.64 -30.24
CA MET A 116 -7.61 23.06 -30.11
C MET A 116 -6.67 21.90 -30.46
N LEU A 117 -6.86 20.71 -29.88
CA LEU A 117 -6.01 19.54 -30.11
C LEU A 117 -6.02 19.04 -31.57
N LYS A 118 -7.10 19.28 -32.32
CA LYS A 118 -7.21 18.91 -33.75
C LYS A 118 -6.42 19.83 -34.68
N ARG A 119 -5.98 21.01 -34.22
CA ARG A 119 -5.20 21.95 -35.04
C ARG A 119 -3.70 21.59 -34.92
N PRO A 120 -2.99 21.26 -36.03
CA PRO A 120 -1.59 20.83 -35.95
C PRO A 120 -0.68 21.80 -35.20
N ARG A 121 -0.82 23.12 -35.46
CA ARG A 121 -0.06 24.17 -34.77
C ARG A 121 -0.29 24.20 -33.26
N CYS A 122 -1.51 23.91 -32.83
CA CYS A 122 -1.87 23.84 -31.42
C CYS A 122 -1.39 22.57 -30.76
N HIS A 123 -1.47 21.45 -31.45
CA HIS A 123 -0.97 20.19 -30.94
C HIS A 123 0.52 20.28 -30.64
N THR A 124 1.31 20.83 -31.57
CA THR A 124 2.74 21.10 -31.35
C THR A 124 2.97 22.06 -30.19
N LEU A 125 2.20 23.15 -30.12
CA LEU A 125 2.31 24.10 -29.01
C LEU A 125 2.06 23.44 -27.65
N LEU A 126 1.00 22.63 -27.54
CA LEU A 126 0.62 21.93 -26.33
C LEU A 126 1.61 20.82 -25.94
N ALA A 127 2.27 20.20 -26.91
CA ALA A 127 3.32 19.22 -26.67
C ALA A 127 4.58 19.87 -26.07
N HIS A 128 4.92 21.09 -26.50
CA HIS A 128 6.10 21.81 -26.02
C HIS A 128 5.83 22.66 -24.77
N PHE A 129 4.59 23.11 -24.57
CA PHE A 129 4.17 23.97 -23.47
C PHE A 129 2.90 23.42 -22.81
N PRO A 130 3.00 22.29 -22.09
CA PRO A 130 1.84 21.72 -21.41
C PRO A 130 1.32 22.64 -20.29
N ASN A 131 2.19 23.47 -19.72
CA ASN A 131 1.85 24.38 -18.63
C ASN A 131 1.09 25.60 -19.15
N GLY A 132 -0.13 25.82 -18.66
CA GLY A 132 -0.98 26.97 -18.99
C GLY A 132 -1.91 26.78 -20.18
N ALA A 133 -1.89 25.61 -20.81
CA ALA A 133 -2.81 25.24 -21.89
C ALA A 133 -4.28 25.36 -21.49
N ASP A 134 -4.60 24.86 -20.30
CA ASP A 134 -5.94 24.90 -19.70
C ASP A 134 -6.38 26.31 -19.34
N GLN A 135 -5.47 27.10 -18.78
CA GLN A 135 -5.66 28.51 -18.51
C GLN A 135 -6.04 29.29 -19.79
N ALA A 136 -5.34 29.01 -20.90
CA ALA A 136 -5.63 29.65 -22.18
C ALA A 136 -7.02 29.29 -22.71
N VAL A 137 -7.43 28.02 -22.60
CA VAL A 137 -8.78 27.58 -23.01
C VAL A 137 -9.85 28.29 -22.19
N LEU A 138 -9.70 28.38 -20.86
CA LEU A 138 -10.64 29.09 -19.99
C LEU A 138 -10.81 30.55 -20.42
N ASN A 139 -9.70 31.26 -20.54
CA ASN A 139 -9.71 32.69 -20.85
C ASN A 139 -10.31 32.93 -22.24
N TYR A 140 -10.03 32.06 -23.23
CA TYR A 140 -10.67 32.12 -24.53
C TYR A 140 -12.19 31.91 -24.44
N ILE A 141 -12.68 30.83 -23.81
CA ILE A 141 -14.12 30.55 -23.80
C ILE A 141 -14.93 31.61 -23.06
N TYR A 142 -14.38 32.21 -22.01
CA TYR A 142 -15.03 33.32 -21.32
C TYR A 142 -15.01 34.60 -22.16
N TYR A 143 -13.83 35.07 -22.61
CA TYR A 143 -13.71 36.34 -23.31
C TYR A 143 -14.27 36.32 -24.75
N SER A 144 -14.51 35.14 -25.31
CA SER A 144 -15.27 34.97 -26.56
C SER A 144 -16.78 34.74 -26.34
N SER A 145 -17.30 34.94 -25.12
CA SER A 145 -18.73 34.80 -24.79
C SER A 145 -19.31 33.42 -25.13
N LEU A 146 -18.54 32.35 -24.92
CA LEU A 146 -18.99 30.97 -25.14
C LEU A 146 -19.61 30.34 -23.87
N LEU A 147 -19.45 31.00 -22.72
CA LEU A 147 -20.06 30.63 -21.45
C LEU A 147 -21.42 31.32 -21.26
N PRO A 148 -22.27 30.85 -20.33
CA PRO A 148 -23.56 31.48 -20.05
C PRO A 148 -23.41 32.98 -19.73
N GLU A 149 -24.35 33.81 -20.20
CA GLU A 149 -24.34 35.27 -19.98
C GLU A 149 -24.38 35.65 -18.50
N ASP A 150 -24.92 34.79 -17.64
CA ASP A 150 -25.00 34.97 -16.20
C ASP A 150 -23.76 34.43 -15.44
N THR A 151 -22.67 34.11 -16.15
CA THR A 151 -21.38 33.75 -15.55
C THR A 151 -20.82 34.94 -14.78
N LYS A 152 -20.61 34.77 -13.47
CA LYS A 152 -20.01 35.81 -12.62
C LYS A 152 -18.49 35.62 -12.57
N VAL A 153 -17.75 36.70 -12.81
CA VAL A 153 -16.34 36.77 -12.41
C VAL A 153 -16.24 37.50 -11.09
N VAL A 154 -15.57 36.88 -10.13
CA VAL A 154 -15.18 37.46 -8.85
C VAL A 154 -13.76 37.98 -8.99
N ALA A 155 -13.51 39.22 -8.57
CA ALA A 155 -12.19 39.81 -8.71
C ALA A 155 -11.17 39.16 -7.77
N HIS A 156 -9.89 39.43 -8.01
CA HIS A 156 -8.82 38.96 -7.15
C HIS A 156 -9.00 39.49 -5.73
N ARG A 157 -8.92 38.60 -4.74
CA ARG A 157 -9.17 38.89 -3.33
C ARG A 157 -10.58 39.38 -2.99
N GLU A 158 -11.55 38.97 -3.79
CA GLU A 158 -12.97 39.10 -3.48
C GLU A 158 -13.61 37.71 -3.33
N GLY A 159 -14.64 37.59 -2.50
CA GLY A 159 -15.40 36.35 -2.33
C GLY A 159 -14.65 35.23 -1.58
N PRO A 160 -14.95 33.96 -1.83
CA PRO A 160 -14.43 32.83 -1.02
C PRO A 160 -13.01 32.40 -1.40
N VAL A 161 -12.51 32.73 -2.59
CA VAL A 161 -11.25 32.18 -3.14
C VAL A 161 -10.19 33.26 -3.23
N HIS A 162 -8.97 32.92 -2.82
CA HIS A 162 -7.79 33.77 -2.94
C HIS A 162 -6.71 33.07 -3.77
N ASN A 163 -6.53 33.53 -5.01
CA ASN A 163 -5.51 33.02 -5.94
C ASN A 163 -4.16 33.72 -5.71
N VAL A 164 -3.31 33.15 -4.87
CA VAL A 164 -2.06 33.84 -4.43
C VAL A 164 -0.90 33.70 -5.41
N GLY A 165 -1.01 32.88 -6.47
CA GLY A 165 0.14 32.41 -7.24
C GLY A 165 1.13 33.48 -7.74
N VAL A 166 0.64 34.58 -8.35
CA VAL A 166 1.53 35.66 -8.82
C VAL A 166 2.18 36.41 -7.67
N GLN A 167 1.38 36.77 -6.66
CA GLN A 167 1.89 37.53 -5.50
C GLN A 167 2.84 36.68 -4.68
N GLY A 168 2.52 35.41 -4.46
CA GLY A 168 3.36 34.45 -3.76
C GLY A 168 4.72 34.26 -4.44
N SER A 169 4.75 34.15 -5.76
CA SER A 169 6.00 34.07 -6.52
C SER A 169 6.87 35.30 -6.32
N TRP A 170 6.29 36.51 -6.35
CA TRP A 170 7.05 37.75 -6.15
C TRP A 170 7.56 37.88 -4.72
N ILE A 171 6.75 37.51 -3.74
CA ILE A 171 7.14 37.49 -2.33
C ILE A 171 8.30 36.52 -2.10
N TYR A 172 8.26 35.36 -2.75
CA TYR A 172 9.35 34.40 -2.71
C TYR A 172 10.63 34.93 -3.37
N ASP A 173 10.51 35.56 -4.54
CA ASP A 173 11.65 36.16 -5.24
C ASP A 173 12.29 37.29 -4.40
N ASP A 174 11.48 38.16 -3.79
CA ASP A 174 11.93 39.21 -2.87
C ASP A 174 12.65 38.62 -1.65
N HIS A 175 12.09 37.56 -1.06
CA HIS A 175 12.67 36.86 0.08
C HIS A 175 14.04 36.27 -0.26
N VAL A 176 14.13 35.53 -1.35
CA VAL A 176 15.39 34.95 -1.84
C VAL A 176 16.42 36.04 -2.14
N ALA A 177 16.01 37.13 -2.79
CA ALA A 177 16.89 38.26 -3.07
C ALA A 177 17.43 38.90 -1.78
N SER A 178 16.59 39.04 -0.75
CA SER A 178 17.00 39.60 0.54
C SER A 178 18.06 38.76 1.25
N TRP A 179 17.97 37.43 1.18
CA TRP A 179 18.96 36.53 1.78
C TRP A 179 20.25 36.47 0.96
N LYS A 180 20.16 36.54 -0.37
CA LYS A 180 21.34 36.67 -1.22
C LYS A 180 22.11 37.96 -0.95
N ALA A 181 21.41 39.06 -0.69
CA ALA A 181 22.04 40.32 -0.26
C ALA A 181 22.77 40.22 1.10
N ARG A 182 22.42 39.23 1.93
CA ARG A 182 23.10 38.90 3.21
C ARG A 182 24.22 37.85 3.06
N GLY A 183 24.63 37.54 1.82
CA GLY A 183 25.74 36.64 1.54
C GLY A 183 25.37 35.16 1.47
N LYS A 184 24.08 34.80 1.51
CA LYS A 184 23.65 33.41 1.28
C LYS A 184 23.70 33.07 -0.21
N ASN A 185 24.05 31.82 -0.53
CA ASN A 185 23.92 31.32 -1.90
C ASN A 185 22.44 31.02 -2.24
N GLN A 186 22.16 30.70 -3.50
CA GLN A 186 20.79 30.45 -3.97
C GLN A 186 20.08 29.33 -3.20
N GLU A 187 20.77 28.20 -2.96
CA GLU A 187 20.18 27.05 -2.30
C GLU A 187 19.84 27.35 -0.84
N ALA A 188 20.78 27.97 -0.11
CA ALA A 188 20.55 28.38 1.26
C ALA A 188 19.41 29.41 1.33
N ALA A 189 19.42 30.44 0.48
CA ALA A 189 18.38 31.47 0.44
C ALA A 189 16.97 30.90 0.18
N ASN A 190 16.85 29.84 -0.64
CA ASN A 190 15.57 29.17 -0.89
C ASN A 190 15.01 28.45 0.37
N ARG A 191 15.89 28.02 1.29
CA ARG A 191 15.53 27.29 2.52
C ARG A 191 15.41 28.20 3.74
N GLU A 192 15.89 29.44 3.66
CA GLU A 192 15.79 30.37 4.79
C GLU A 192 14.33 30.67 5.10
N GLU A 193 14.02 30.79 6.39
CA GLU A 193 12.68 31.04 6.87
C GLU A 193 12.27 32.50 6.59
N PHE A 194 11.00 32.70 6.18
CA PHE A 194 10.41 34.04 6.12
C PHE A 194 10.24 34.57 7.56
N TYR A 195 11.23 35.28 8.10
CA TYR A 195 11.13 35.99 9.38
C TYR A 195 11.32 37.49 9.16
N THR A 196 10.29 38.26 9.48
CA THR A 196 10.35 39.72 9.39
C THR A 196 10.14 40.43 10.73
N SER A 197 9.53 39.80 11.75
CA SER A 197 9.13 40.53 12.96
C SER A 197 9.29 39.81 14.31
N GLY A 198 9.84 38.60 14.38
CA GLY A 198 9.96 37.83 15.63
C GLY A 198 8.64 37.21 16.14
N ASN A 199 7.48 37.59 15.57
CA ASN A 199 6.23 36.85 15.73
C ASN A 199 6.21 35.66 14.74
N LYS A 200 6.13 34.43 15.26
CA LYS A 200 6.10 33.21 14.44
C LYS A 200 4.82 33.04 13.62
N GLN A 201 3.74 33.76 13.94
CA GLN A 201 2.47 33.74 13.20
C GLN A 201 2.50 34.71 12.00
N GLN A 202 3.32 35.78 12.05
CA GLN A 202 3.51 36.73 10.96
C GLN A 202 4.67 36.31 10.05
N TRP A 203 4.45 35.18 9.37
CA TRP A 203 5.45 34.56 8.51
C TRP A 203 5.54 35.24 7.13
N ILE A 204 4.61 36.14 6.77
CA ILE A 204 4.78 37.12 5.67
C ILE A 204 4.88 38.52 6.28
N SER A 205 5.68 39.40 5.68
CA SER A 205 5.67 40.83 6.03
C SER A 205 4.25 41.40 5.94
N PRO A 206 3.74 42.09 6.98
CA PRO A 206 2.46 42.81 6.92
C PRO A 206 2.36 43.80 5.76
N ALA A 207 3.50 44.26 5.22
CA ALA A 207 3.55 45.16 4.05
C ALA A 207 2.91 44.56 2.78
N TYR A 208 2.84 43.23 2.67
CA TYR A 208 2.15 42.58 1.54
C TYR A 208 0.62 42.52 1.73
N ALA A 209 0.13 42.82 2.94
CA ALA A 209 -1.29 42.80 3.30
C ALA A 209 -2.03 41.54 2.84
N LEU A 210 -1.38 40.36 2.93
CA LEU A 210 -1.92 39.07 2.48
C LEU A 210 -2.45 38.19 3.59
N ILE A 211 -1.96 38.40 4.81
CA ILE A 211 -2.31 37.61 5.99
C ILE A 211 -2.76 38.53 7.13
N ASP A 212 -3.61 38.00 8.02
CA ASP A 212 -3.95 38.63 9.29
C ASP A 212 -2.84 38.44 10.35
N GLU A 213 -3.11 38.90 11.58
CA GLU A 213 -2.19 38.77 12.71
C GLU A 213 -1.94 37.31 13.12
N ASP A 214 -2.89 36.42 12.83
CA ASP A 214 -2.82 34.98 13.09
C ASP A 214 -2.13 34.19 11.96
N GLY A 215 -1.75 34.86 10.87
CA GLY A 215 -1.09 34.25 9.72
C GLY A 215 -2.02 33.56 8.73
N ARG A 216 -3.33 33.85 8.76
CA ARG A 216 -4.33 33.35 7.81
C ARG A 216 -4.44 34.27 6.62
N PHE A 217 -4.63 33.73 5.43
CA PHE A 217 -4.80 34.55 4.23
C PHE A 217 -6.11 35.34 4.28
N THR A 218 -6.05 36.60 3.90
CA THR A 218 -7.19 37.52 3.92
C THR A 218 -7.55 38.04 2.53
N GLN A 219 -8.84 38.33 2.36
CA GLN A 219 -9.39 39.06 1.23
C GLN A 219 -9.05 40.55 1.31
N ALA A 220 -9.40 41.31 0.27
CA ALA A 220 -9.09 42.74 0.18
C ALA A 220 -9.80 43.58 1.26
N ASP A 221 -10.93 43.09 1.79
CA ASP A 221 -11.68 43.71 2.88
C ASP A 221 -11.18 43.30 4.28
N GLY A 222 -10.10 42.50 4.35
CA GLY A 222 -9.55 41.97 5.60
C GLY A 222 -10.24 40.72 6.14
N SER A 223 -11.33 40.24 5.51
CA SER A 223 -11.96 38.98 5.89
C SER A 223 -11.06 37.79 5.56
N ILE A 224 -11.23 36.67 6.26
CA ILE A 224 -10.44 35.45 6.03
C ILE A 224 -10.89 34.81 4.71
N SER A 225 -9.93 34.48 3.84
CA SER A 225 -10.18 33.73 2.61
C SER A 225 -10.59 32.30 2.94
N ALA A 226 -11.75 31.83 2.45
CA ALA A 226 -12.22 30.47 2.73
C ALA A 226 -11.36 29.40 2.03
N LEU A 227 -10.90 29.69 0.81
CA LEU A 227 -10.04 28.83 0.00
C LEU A 227 -8.84 29.63 -0.49
N VAL A 228 -7.64 29.06 -0.34
CA VAL A 228 -6.38 29.63 -0.85
C VAL A 228 -5.83 28.70 -1.93
N HIS A 229 -5.54 29.24 -3.10
CA HIS A 229 -5.09 28.50 -4.29
C HIS A 229 -3.73 29.01 -4.80
N GLN A 230 -2.89 28.08 -5.26
CA GLN A 230 -1.50 28.28 -5.68
C GLN A 230 -0.57 28.76 -4.56
N TRP A 231 -0.81 28.26 -3.35
CA TRP A 231 -0.03 28.63 -2.17
C TRP A 231 1.44 28.13 -2.25
N ASP A 232 1.70 27.07 -3.02
CA ASP A 232 3.03 26.51 -3.26
C ASP A 232 4.00 27.51 -3.94
N ARG A 233 3.47 28.58 -4.55
CA ARG A 233 4.26 29.66 -5.17
C ARG A 233 5.03 30.54 -4.18
N LEU A 234 4.73 30.44 -2.89
CA LEU A 234 5.52 31.07 -1.83
C LEU A 234 6.85 30.34 -1.54
N GLY A 235 7.10 29.20 -2.21
CA GLY A 235 8.38 28.51 -2.19
C GLY A 235 8.56 27.49 -1.06
N PRO A 236 9.67 26.71 -1.09
CA PRO A 236 9.87 25.57 -0.20
C PRO A 236 9.94 25.94 1.29
N GLY A 237 10.60 27.04 1.64
CA GLY A 237 10.64 27.50 3.04
C GLY A 237 9.25 27.83 3.61
N PHE A 238 8.29 28.21 2.77
CA PHE A 238 6.90 28.35 3.18
C PHE A 238 6.21 26.99 3.31
N ILE A 239 6.39 26.09 2.32
CA ILE A 239 5.79 24.76 2.31
C ILE A 239 6.12 23.97 3.57
N GLU A 240 7.39 23.93 3.95
CA GLU A 240 7.83 23.25 5.16
C GLU A 240 7.15 23.83 6.41
N ARG A 241 6.94 25.15 6.45
CA ARG A 241 6.33 25.83 7.59
C ARG A 241 4.82 25.64 7.68
N VAL A 242 4.11 25.73 6.56
CA VAL A 242 2.66 25.47 6.48
C VAL A 242 2.33 24.12 7.07
N LEU A 243 3.08 23.09 6.65
CA LEU A 243 2.89 21.72 7.09
C LEU A 243 3.27 21.53 8.58
N THR A 244 4.20 22.34 9.09
CA THR A 244 4.79 22.14 10.43
C THR A 244 4.25 23.05 11.53
N TYR A 245 3.61 24.18 11.22
CA TYR A 245 3.34 25.20 12.26
C TYR A 245 2.01 25.92 12.20
N LEU A 246 1.22 25.82 11.14
CA LEU A 246 -0.06 26.52 11.11
C LEU A 246 -1.09 25.73 11.92
N PRO A 247 -1.48 26.20 13.13
CA PRO A 247 -2.28 25.40 14.06
C PRO A 247 -3.65 25.05 13.51
N PHE A 248 -4.18 25.83 12.57
CA PHE A 248 -5.46 25.53 11.90
C PHE A 248 -5.34 24.46 10.80
N MET A 249 -4.14 24.18 10.29
CA MET A 249 -3.88 23.02 9.43
C MET A 249 -3.49 21.78 10.22
N GLN A 250 -2.93 21.98 11.42
CA GLN A 250 -2.60 20.91 12.37
C GLN A 250 -3.75 20.56 13.31
N ALA A 251 -4.79 21.41 13.37
CA ALA A 251 -5.98 21.15 14.14
C ALA A 251 -6.57 19.84 13.63
N ASP A 252 -6.33 18.80 14.41
CA ASP A 252 -6.90 17.50 14.25
C ASP A 252 -8.38 17.63 13.88
N VAL A 253 -8.83 16.77 12.97
CA VAL A 253 -10.24 16.38 12.84
C VAL A 253 -10.69 15.57 14.09
N THR A 254 -10.13 15.85 15.27
CA THR A 254 -10.58 15.33 16.55
C THR A 254 -11.61 16.32 17.10
N THR A 255 -12.86 16.05 16.74
CA THR A 255 -14.01 16.22 17.65
C THR A 255 -13.98 17.44 18.56
N SER A 256 -14.04 18.66 17.99
CA SER A 256 -14.69 19.74 18.74
C SER A 256 -16.19 19.42 18.74
N THR A 257 -16.63 18.73 19.78
CA THR A 257 -18.05 18.73 20.13
C THR A 257 -18.39 20.20 20.41
N PRO A 258 -19.39 20.81 19.75
CA PRO A 258 -19.73 22.19 20.02
C PRO A 258 -20.08 22.34 21.50
N GLU A 259 -19.52 23.37 22.16
CA GLU A 259 -19.86 23.69 23.54
C GLU A 259 -21.39 23.81 23.68
N PRO A 260 -22.02 23.09 24.62
CA PRO A 260 -23.45 23.19 24.84
C PRO A 260 -23.77 24.53 25.50
N GLY A 261 -24.03 25.56 24.68
CA GLY A 261 -24.33 26.89 25.22
C GLY A 261 -24.92 27.94 24.27
N GLN A 262 -24.80 27.81 22.95
CA GLN A 262 -25.37 28.77 22.01
C GLN A 262 -26.29 28.09 20.99
N THR A 263 -27.54 27.89 21.38
CA THR A 263 -28.62 27.47 20.48
C THR A 263 -29.31 28.70 19.89
N GLN A 264 -28.95 29.06 18.66
CA GLN A 264 -29.92 29.66 17.75
C GLN A 264 -30.53 28.53 16.90
N GLY A 265 -31.71 28.06 17.32
CA GLY A 265 -32.77 27.51 16.47
C GLY A 265 -32.42 26.48 15.39
N LEU A 266 -31.82 25.33 15.73
CA LEU A 266 -31.88 24.14 14.88
C LEU A 266 -32.34 22.91 15.69
N MET A 267 -33.22 22.12 15.06
CA MET A 267 -33.99 21.01 15.67
C MET A 267 -33.11 19.99 16.42
N PRO A 268 -33.61 19.35 17.50
CA PRO A 268 -32.81 18.46 18.32
C PRO A 268 -32.44 17.16 17.59
N PRO A 269 -31.22 16.62 17.79
CA PRO A 269 -30.82 15.34 17.23
C PRO A 269 -31.53 14.19 17.97
N ARG A 270 -32.02 13.21 17.21
CA ARG A 270 -32.54 11.94 17.75
C ARG A 270 -31.39 11.11 18.34
N ASN A 271 -31.56 10.67 19.58
CA ASN A 271 -30.73 9.64 20.22
C ASN A 271 -30.67 8.38 19.34
N ARG A 272 -29.48 8.01 18.87
CA ARG A 272 -29.17 6.71 18.27
C ARG A 272 -28.45 5.85 19.32
N THR A 273 -29.21 5.05 20.05
CA THR A 273 -28.69 3.93 20.86
C THR A 273 -28.98 2.56 20.24
N ASP A 274 -29.57 2.51 19.05
CA ASP A 274 -29.87 1.26 18.35
C ASP A 274 -28.90 1.08 17.17
N ALA A 275 -27.66 0.67 17.46
CA ALA A 275 -26.80 0.07 16.45
C ALA A 275 -27.37 -1.32 16.12
N VAL A 276 -28.26 -1.38 15.12
CA VAL A 276 -28.71 -2.63 14.53
C VAL A 276 -27.48 -3.34 13.95
N PRO A 277 -27.24 -4.64 14.23
CA PRO A 277 -26.18 -5.39 13.60
C PRO A 277 -26.28 -5.20 12.09
N ILE A 278 -25.16 -4.89 11.42
CA ILE A 278 -25.10 -4.82 9.96
C ILE A 278 -25.70 -6.12 9.44
N GLY A 279 -26.93 -6.01 8.94
CA GLY A 279 -27.74 -7.16 8.59
C GLY A 279 -27.03 -8.00 7.53
N GLN A 280 -27.36 -9.29 7.52
CA GLN A 280 -26.94 -10.37 6.61
C GLN A 280 -26.98 -10.02 5.10
N GLN A 281 -26.27 -8.99 4.64
CA GLN A 281 -25.96 -8.75 3.24
C GLN A 281 -24.85 -9.69 2.81
N GLY A 282 -25.21 -10.98 2.73
CA GLY A 282 -24.43 -12.05 2.10
C GLY A 282 -23.09 -12.36 2.76
N ASN A 283 -22.71 -13.63 2.79
CA ASN A 283 -21.32 -14.04 3.00
C ASN A 283 -20.47 -13.68 1.76
N GLU A 284 -20.50 -12.42 1.32
CA GLU A 284 -19.79 -11.94 0.14
C GLU A 284 -18.51 -11.21 0.57
N SER A 285 -17.42 -11.56 -0.11
CA SER A 285 -16.12 -10.94 0.02
C SER A 285 -16.10 -9.50 -0.48
N TRP A 286 -15.44 -8.58 0.24
CA TRP A 286 -15.31 -7.20 -0.22
C TRP A 286 -14.17 -7.05 -1.22
N PHE A 287 -13.07 -7.78 -1.03
CA PHE A 287 -11.85 -7.65 -1.86
C PHE A 287 -11.78 -8.63 -3.03
N CYS A 288 -12.60 -9.68 -3.04
CA CYS A 288 -12.77 -10.61 -4.15
C CYS A 288 -14.26 -10.95 -4.32
N PRO A 289 -15.10 -9.99 -4.72
CA PRO A 289 -16.54 -10.22 -4.87
C PRO A 289 -16.80 -11.36 -5.86
N GLN A 290 -17.91 -12.07 -5.72
CA GLN A 290 -18.22 -13.26 -6.53
C GLN A 290 -18.19 -12.98 -8.05
N GLN A 291 -18.39 -11.74 -8.47
CA GLN A 291 -18.33 -11.31 -9.88
C GLN A 291 -16.88 -11.18 -10.42
N ALA A 292 -15.91 -11.00 -9.53
CA ALA A 292 -14.47 -11.06 -9.80
C ALA A 292 -13.91 -12.48 -9.62
N PHE A 293 -14.68 -13.38 -9.00
CA PHE A 293 -14.37 -14.79 -8.75
C PHE A 293 -15.10 -15.68 -9.78
N ASP A 294 -14.43 -16.10 -10.85
CA ASP A 294 -15.03 -17.09 -11.77
C ASP A 294 -14.04 -18.21 -12.05
N THR A 295 -13.80 -19.04 -11.03
CA THR A 295 -12.92 -20.22 -11.13
C THR A 295 -13.31 -21.12 -12.29
N LYS A 296 -14.61 -21.23 -12.61
CA LYS A 296 -15.10 -22.02 -13.77
C LYS A 296 -14.67 -21.40 -15.10
N ARG A 297 -14.83 -20.09 -15.29
CA ARG A 297 -14.36 -19.36 -16.48
C ARG A 297 -12.85 -19.35 -16.60
N TRP A 298 -12.14 -19.21 -15.48
CA TRP A 298 -10.69 -19.32 -15.45
C TRP A 298 -10.23 -20.72 -15.89
N LEU A 299 -10.82 -21.78 -15.33
CA LEU A 299 -10.54 -23.18 -15.70
C LEU A 299 -10.85 -23.43 -17.18
N ALA A 300 -11.97 -22.88 -17.69
CA ALA A 300 -12.38 -23.02 -19.08
C ALA A 300 -11.40 -22.38 -20.06
N LYS A 301 -10.85 -21.19 -19.73
CA LYS A 301 -9.84 -20.50 -20.56
C LYS A 301 -8.51 -21.24 -20.64
N ARG A 302 -8.20 -22.10 -19.66
CA ARG A 302 -6.87 -22.72 -19.53
C ARG A 302 -6.76 -24.15 -20.06
N LYS A 303 -7.85 -24.72 -20.62
CA LYS A 303 -7.83 -26.06 -21.25
C LYS A 303 -6.74 -26.26 -22.32
N HIS A 304 -6.08 -25.19 -22.78
CA HIS A 304 -5.05 -25.22 -23.82
C HIS A 304 -3.62 -24.89 -23.36
N VAL A 305 -3.37 -24.71 -22.05
CA VAL A 305 -2.00 -24.48 -21.53
C VAL A 305 -1.52 -25.77 -20.86
N PRO A 306 -0.67 -26.59 -21.50
CA PRO A 306 -0.14 -27.79 -20.87
C PRO A 306 0.72 -27.40 -19.65
N PHE A 307 0.33 -27.90 -18.48
CA PHE A 307 1.13 -27.78 -17.26
C PHE A 307 2.08 -28.96 -17.22
N ASN A 308 3.36 -28.72 -17.49
CA ASN A 308 4.38 -29.76 -17.40
C ASN A 308 5.06 -29.66 -16.03
N PHE A 309 4.80 -30.63 -15.15
CA PHE A 309 5.36 -30.69 -13.79
C PHE A 309 6.70 -31.45 -13.75
N ASP A 310 7.18 -31.93 -14.91
CA ASP A 310 8.30 -32.88 -15.00
C ASP A 310 9.70 -32.23 -14.87
N GLY A 311 9.82 -31.06 -14.23
CA GLY A 311 11.11 -30.40 -14.04
C GLY A 311 11.19 -29.65 -12.72
N CYS A 312 12.23 -29.96 -11.93
CA CYS A 312 12.68 -29.21 -10.76
C CYS A 312 12.65 -27.67 -10.96
N PRO A 313 12.66 -26.86 -9.88
CA PRO A 313 12.35 -25.42 -9.87
C PRO A 313 13.33 -24.49 -10.61
N GLY A 314 14.23 -25.03 -11.46
CA GLY A 314 15.24 -24.27 -12.21
C GLY A 314 14.79 -23.79 -13.58
N SER A 315 13.59 -24.15 -14.06
CA SER A 315 13.09 -23.60 -15.33
C SER A 315 12.55 -22.18 -15.11
N THR A 316 13.39 -21.22 -15.46
CA THR A 316 13.05 -19.82 -15.71
C THR A 316 12.06 -19.75 -16.87
N VAL A 317 10.79 -20.12 -16.66
CA VAL A 317 9.73 -19.57 -17.50
C VAL A 317 9.81 -18.06 -17.30
N PRO A 318 9.97 -17.25 -18.36
CA PRO A 318 9.83 -15.81 -18.25
C PRO A 318 8.36 -15.55 -17.94
N GLU A 319 7.99 -15.66 -16.66
CA GLU A 319 6.74 -15.13 -16.15
C GLU A 319 6.85 -13.62 -16.27
N THR A 320 6.51 -13.12 -17.46
CA THR A 320 6.26 -11.70 -17.68
C THR A 320 5.34 -11.23 -16.55
N LEU A 321 5.72 -10.14 -15.88
CA LEU A 321 5.04 -9.45 -14.76
C LEU A 321 3.54 -9.11 -15.00
N ASN A 322 2.95 -9.53 -16.12
CA ASN A 322 1.54 -9.38 -16.48
C ASN A 322 0.65 -10.48 -15.89
N VAL A 323 0.87 -10.88 -14.63
CA VAL A 323 -0.17 -11.65 -13.92
C VAL A 323 -1.24 -10.63 -13.51
N PRO A 324 -2.48 -10.71 -14.03
CA PRO A 324 -3.50 -9.74 -13.69
C PRO A 324 -3.75 -9.76 -12.17
N PRO A 325 -4.02 -8.60 -11.53
CA PRO A 325 -4.27 -8.52 -10.09
C PRO A 325 -5.46 -9.36 -9.61
N THR A 326 -6.26 -9.93 -10.51
CA THR A 326 -7.36 -10.85 -10.19
C THR A 326 -6.96 -12.32 -10.10
N TRP A 327 -5.71 -12.67 -10.43
CA TRP A 327 -5.26 -14.07 -10.51
C TRP A 327 -5.50 -14.85 -9.22
N PHE A 328 -5.28 -14.25 -8.05
CA PHE A 328 -5.47 -14.94 -6.77
C PHE A 328 -6.95 -15.05 -6.36
N CYS A 329 -7.78 -14.07 -6.70
CA CYS A 329 -9.23 -14.15 -6.46
C CYS A 329 -9.80 -15.36 -7.19
N ASP A 330 -9.42 -15.62 -8.43
CA ASP A 330 -9.91 -16.77 -9.19
C ASP A 330 -9.41 -18.15 -8.69
N LYS A 331 -8.34 -18.17 -7.88
CA LYS A 331 -7.50 -19.35 -7.62
C LYS A 331 -7.75 -20.04 -6.29
N LEU A 332 -8.03 -19.29 -5.24
CA LEU A 332 -7.95 -19.79 -3.88
C LEU A 332 -9.28 -19.55 -3.14
N PRO A 333 -9.83 -20.57 -2.45
CA PRO A 333 -11.15 -20.49 -1.81
C PRO A 333 -11.13 -19.50 -0.65
N GLN A 334 -12.02 -18.51 -0.67
CA GLN A 334 -12.02 -17.46 0.35
C GLN A 334 -12.80 -17.87 1.59
N ASP A 335 -12.19 -17.72 2.77
CA ASP A 335 -12.88 -17.82 4.05
C ASP A 335 -13.36 -16.42 4.47
N VAL A 336 -14.68 -16.22 4.48
CA VAL A 336 -15.32 -14.99 4.97
C VAL A 336 -15.94 -15.18 6.35
N SER A 337 -15.66 -16.31 7.03
CA SER A 337 -16.14 -16.53 8.39
C SER A 337 -15.60 -15.44 9.32
N PRO A 338 -16.41 -14.97 10.31
CA PRO A 338 -15.98 -13.95 11.25
C PRO A 338 -14.57 -14.21 11.79
N TRP A 339 -13.73 -13.18 11.82
CA TRP A 339 -12.39 -13.28 12.37
C TRP A 339 -12.48 -13.69 13.85
N GLN A 340 -11.73 -14.72 14.22
CA GLN A 340 -11.56 -15.13 15.60
C GLN A 340 -10.07 -15.06 15.89
N ALA A 341 -9.68 -14.15 16.79
CA ALA A 341 -8.31 -14.08 17.24
C ALA A 341 -7.97 -15.35 18.05
N PRO A 342 -6.77 -15.94 17.87
CA PRO A 342 -6.28 -16.96 18.78
C PRO A 342 -6.30 -16.45 20.23
N THR A 343 -6.63 -17.32 21.17
CA THR A 343 -6.88 -16.94 22.57
C THR A 343 -5.68 -17.14 23.48
N ARG A 344 -4.80 -18.10 23.15
CA ARG A 344 -3.64 -18.50 23.95
C ARG A 344 -2.33 -17.96 23.38
N TYR A 345 -2.20 -17.92 22.06
CA TYR A 345 -0.95 -17.56 21.41
C TYR A 345 -1.06 -16.34 20.49
N THR A 346 0.03 -15.61 20.38
CA THR A 346 0.23 -14.51 19.45
C THR A 346 1.45 -14.79 18.57
N SER A 347 1.69 -13.96 17.55
CA SER A 347 2.91 -14.10 16.73
C SER A 347 4.21 -14.00 17.54
N LYS A 348 4.19 -13.35 18.70
CA LYS A 348 5.34 -13.23 19.60
C LYS A 348 5.71 -14.52 20.32
N ASP A 349 4.81 -15.50 20.33
CA ASP A 349 4.98 -16.81 20.96
C ASP A 349 5.53 -17.85 19.99
N MET A 350 5.81 -17.45 18.74
CA MET A 350 6.31 -18.33 17.68
C MET A 350 7.71 -17.88 17.22
N ALA A 351 8.63 -18.84 17.13
CA ALA A 351 9.90 -18.71 16.44
C ALA A 351 9.84 -19.40 15.08
N VAL A 352 10.33 -18.73 14.03
CA VAL A 352 10.37 -19.27 12.67
C VAL A 352 11.77 -19.16 12.08
N GLY A 353 12.34 -20.30 11.70
CA GLY A 353 13.56 -20.40 10.90
C GLY A 353 13.21 -20.57 9.43
N VAL A 354 13.90 -19.85 8.55
CA VAL A 354 13.74 -20.01 7.11
C VAL A 354 15.09 -20.32 6.50
N TYR A 355 15.29 -21.53 5.99
CA TYR A 355 16.53 -21.90 5.31
C TYR A 355 16.46 -21.61 3.82
N THR A 356 17.54 -21.06 3.28
CA THR A 356 17.65 -20.60 1.90
C THR A 356 19.06 -20.81 1.35
N GLY A 357 19.19 -20.85 0.03
CA GLY A 357 20.48 -20.88 -0.66
C GLY A 357 20.94 -19.48 -0.97
N GLU A 358 22.24 -19.29 -1.12
CA GLU A 358 22.85 -17.97 -1.33
C GLU A 358 22.41 -17.33 -2.65
N SER A 359 22.32 -18.11 -3.72
CA SER A 359 21.82 -17.67 -5.03
C SER A 359 20.35 -17.24 -5.01
N ILE A 360 19.55 -17.74 -4.07
CA ILE A 360 18.10 -17.52 -4.02
C ILE A 360 17.64 -16.69 -2.82
N VAL A 361 18.52 -16.30 -1.91
CA VAL A 361 18.19 -15.46 -0.75
C VAL A 361 17.67 -14.08 -1.17
N TYR A 362 18.26 -13.48 -2.21
CA TYR A 362 17.86 -12.16 -2.72
C TYR A 362 16.52 -12.18 -3.45
N SER A 363 16.08 -13.36 -3.91
CA SER A 363 14.77 -13.51 -4.56
C SER A 363 13.72 -14.03 -3.58
N ARG A 364 13.93 -15.24 -3.05
CA ARG A 364 12.98 -15.97 -2.19
C ARG A 364 13.09 -15.56 -0.72
N GLY A 365 14.31 -15.52 -0.18
CA GLY A 365 14.54 -15.13 1.21
C GLY A 365 13.96 -13.73 1.52
N LEU A 366 14.23 -12.76 0.65
CA LEU A 366 13.66 -11.42 0.76
C LEU A 366 12.15 -11.39 0.57
N ALA A 367 11.59 -12.12 -0.39
CA ALA A 367 10.14 -12.18 -0.56
C ALA A 367 9.42 -12.71 0.70
N ILE A 368 9.98 -13.72 1.38
CA ILE A 368 9.46 -14.19 2.67
C ILE A 368 9.55 -13.10 3.73
N GLN A 369 10.72 -12.49 3.86
CA GLN A 369 10.99 -11.45 4.85
C GLN A 369 10.11 -10.20 4.66
N ASP A 370 9.70 -9.94 3.43
CA ASP A 370 8.81 -8.83 3.04
C ASP A 370 7.32 -9.19 3.10
N THR A 371 6.99 -10.47 3.31
CA THR A 371 5.61 -10.96 3.40
C THR A 371 5.33 -11.49 4.79
N TRP A 372 5.01 -12.78 4.91
CA TRP A 372 4.41 -13.35 6.10
C TRP A 372 5.35 -13.35 7.32
N LEU A 373 6.66 -13.35 7.10
CA LEU A 373 7.66 -13.34 8.17
C LEU A 373 7.73 -11.97 8.86
N SER A 374 7.25 -10.90 8.22
CA SER A 374 7.24 -9.55 8.78
C SER A 374 6.12 -9.31 9.82
N GLN A 375 5.23 -10.29 10.04
CA GLN A 375 4.05 -10.20 10.93
C GLN A 375 4.38 -10.30 12.44
N GLY A 376 5.59 -9.92 12.85
CA GLY A 376 6.00 -9.86 14.26
C GLY A 376 6.34 -11.20 14.89
N VAL A 377 6.63 -12.22 14.08
CA VAL A 377 7.19 -13.50 14.54
C VAL A 377 8.69 -13.33 14.84
N ALA A 378 9.23 -14.09 15.79
CA ALA A 378 10.67 -14.14 16.00
C ALA A 378 11.29 -14.96 14.85
N ALA A 379 11.95 -14.29 13.92
CA ALA A 379 12.33 -14.87 12.64
C ALA A 379 13.84 -14.83 12.41
N VAL A 380 14.37 -15.93 11.88
CA VAL A 380 15.78 -16.03 11.46
C VAL A 380 15.86 -16.61 10.06
N LEU A 381 16.61 -15.94 9.18
CA LEU A 381 16.99 -16.45 7.87
C LEU A 381 18.31 -17.21 8.01
N TYR A 382 18.34 -18.45 7.54
CA TYR A 382 19.50 -19.33 7.60
C TYR A 382 20.01 -19.61 6.19
N SER A 383 21.32 -19.57 6.00
CA SER A 383 21.99 -19.95 4.76
C SER A 383 23.31 -20.65 5.06
N PRO A 384 23.96 -21.30 4.08
CA PRO A 384 25.27 -21.91 4.30
C PRO A 384 26.32 -20.90 4.77
N THR A 385 26.42 -19.73 4.12
CA THR A 385 27.25 -18.60 4.59
C THR A 385 26.41 -17.40 5.00
N THR A 386 27.01 -16.54 5.82
CA THR A 386 26.45 -15.29 6.33
C THR A 386 26.50 -14.24 5.22
N LEU A 387 25.35 -13.64 4.93
CA LEU A 387 25.26 -12.56 3.94
C LEU A 387 24.95 -11.24 4.66
N PRO A 388 25.86 -10.24 4.63
CA PRO A 388 25.66 -9.00 5.37
C PRO A 388 24.47 -8.18 4.83
N ASP A 389 24.24 -8.21 3.52
CA ASP A 389 23.24 -7.37 2.83
C ASP A 389 21.79 -7.90 3.02
N VAL A 390 21.66 -9.21 3.27
CA VAL A 390 20.41 -9.86 3.66
C VAL A 390 20.72 -10.65 4.92
N PRO A 391 20.46 -10.11 6.12
CA PRO A 391 21.00 -10.63 7.37
C PRO A 391 20.55 -12.08 7.57
N THR A 392 21.43 -13.00 7.20
CA THR A 392 21.29 -14.44 7.40
C THR A 392 22.28 -14.90 8.44
N VAL A 393 21.95 -16.02 9.09
CA VAL A 393 22.87 -16.74 9.95
C VAL A 393 23.51 -17.84 9.12
N GLY A 394 24.82 -17.73 8.92
CA GLY A 394 25.65 -18.74 8.26
C GLY A 394 26.07 -19.87 9.20
N PHE A 395 26.48 -20.99 8.60
CA PHE A 395 27.02 -22.17 9.26
C PHE A 395 28.44 -22.50 8.78
N GLU A 396 29.23 -21.48 8.45
CA GLU A 396 30.60 -21.63 7.92
C GLU A 396 31.53 -22.33 8.93
N HIS A 397 31.27 -22.16 10.22
CA HIS A 397 31.99 -22.84 11.31
C HIS A 397 31.79 -24.36 11.31
N LEU A 398 30.76 -24.86 10.61
CA LEU A 398 30.53 -26.29 10.37
C LEU A 398 31.15 -26.78 9.06
N GLY A 399 31.89 -25.91 8.34
CA GLY A 399 32.54 -26.24 7.08
C GLY A 399 31.61 -26.22 5.87
N GLU A 400 30.41 -25.64 6.00
CA GLU A 400 29.47 -25.52 4.88
C GLU A 400 29.97 -24.52 3.83
N LEU A 401 29.77 -24.89 2.56
CA LEU A 401 30.14 -24.07 1.41
C LEU A 401 28.88 -23.42 0.80
N PRO A 402 29.06 -22.34 0.03
CA PRO A 402 27.99 -21.72 -0.75
C PRO A 402 27.11 -22.67 -1.56
N ASP A 403 25.85 -22.26 -1.68
CA ASP A 403 24.96 -22.58 -2.82
C ASP A 403 24.49 -24.02 -3.05
N TYR A 404 24.17 -24.78 -2.00
CA TYR A 404 23.62 -26.15 -2.10
C TYR A 404 24.42 -27.08 -3.05
N GLU A 405 25.70 -26.78 -3.29
CA GLU A 405 26.57 -27.59 -4.14
C GLU A 405 26.69 -29.03 -3.61
N ASN A 406 26.41 -29.21 -2.31
CA ASN A 406 26.27 -30.48 -1.66
C ASN A 406 24.86 -30.63 -1.02
N PRO A 407 24.13 -31.73 -1.26
CA PRO A 407 22.90 -32.07 -0.54
C PRO A 407 22.99 -31.89 0.98
N THR A 408 24.17 -32.10 1.56
CA THR A 408 24.39 -31.96 3.00
C THR A 408 24.17 -30.56 3.51
N ALA A 409 24.43 -29.53 2.70
CA ALA A 409 24.29 -28.14 3.14
C ALA A 409 22.84 -27.84 3.55
N ALA A 410 21.87 -28.33 2.77
CA ALA A 410 20.45 -28.20 3.15
C ALA A 410 20.13 -28.93 4.46
N HIS A 411 20.76 -30.09 4.69
CA HIS A 411 20.60 -30.85 5.94
C HIS A 411 21.20 -30.10 7.12
N THR A 412 22.44 -29.65 7.01
CA THR A 412 23.12 -28.90 8.08
C THR A 412 22.35 -27.63 8.42
N VAL A 413 21.99 -26.83 7.41
CA VAL A 413 21.28 -25.55 7.63
C VAL A 413 19.91 -25.78 8.27
N GLN A 414 19.14 -26.81 7.87
CA GLN A 414 17.87 -27.11 8.53
C GLN A 414 18.08 -27.66 9.95
N LEU A 415 19.00 -28.60 10.15
CA LEU A 415 19.18 -29.27 11.45
C LEU A 415 19.71 -28.29 12.51
N TYR A 416 20.80 -27.61 12.19
CA TYR A 416 21.43 -26.64 13.09
C TYR A 416 20.65 -25.33 13.13
N GLY A 417 19.97 -24.94 12.05
CA GLY A 417 19.04 -23.80 12.05
C GLY A 417 17.91 -23.97 13.06
N LEU A 418 17.33 -25.16 13.20
CA LEU A 418 16.30 -25.40 14.20
C LEU A 418 16.85 -25.33 15.64
N ALA A 419 18.04 -25.88 15.88
CA ALA A 419 18.68 -25.80 17.19
C ALA A 419 19.06 -24.35 17.56
N ASP A 420 19.69 -23.62 16.64
CA ASP A 420 20.02 -22.20 16.81
C ASP A 420 18.76 -21.34 17.05
N LEU A 421 17.66 -21.64 16.34
CA LEU A 421 16.38 -20.95 16.53
C LEU A 421 15.88 -21.09 17.97
N TYR A 422 15.99 -22.28 18.56
CA TYR A 422 15.69 -22.50 19.98
C TYR A 422 16.66 -21.72 20.88
N HIS A 423 17.96 -21.78 20.65
CA HIS A 423 18.95 -21.08 21.48
C HIS A 423 18.79 -19.56 21.47
N ARG A 424 18.40 -18.95 20.35
CA ARG A 424 18.13 -17.51 20.24
C ARG A 424 16.84 -17.09 20.92
N HIS A 425 15.85 -17.99 20.91
CA HIS A 425 14.50 -17.69 21.36
C HIS A 425 13.96 -18.80 22.26
N PRO A 426 14.61 -19.11 23.41
CA PRO A 426 14.24 -20.24 24.26
C PRO A 426 12.90 -20.05 24.98
N ASP A 427 12.35 -18.83 24.95
CA ASP A 427 11.10 -18.43 25.58
C ASP A 427 9.85 -18.67 24.71
N LYS A 428 10.00 -19.11 23.45
CA LYS A 428 8.88 -19.23 22.51
C LYS A 428 8.10 -20.51 22.75
N ALA A 429 6.78 -20.42 22.59
CA ALA A 429 5.88 -21.55 22.74
C ALA A 429 6.01 -22.54 21.57
N TRP A 430 6.19 -22.02 20.36
CA TRP A 430 6.19 -22.81 19.12
C TRP A 430 7.38 -22.51 18.24
N TYR A 431 7.92 -23.54 17.61
CA TYR A 431 9.06 -23.49 16.70
C TYR A 431 8.71 -24.11 15.36
N TYR A 432 9.13 -23.47 14.28
CA TYR A 432 8.94 -23.95 12.92
C TYR A 432 10.17 -23.62 12.09
N ILE A 433 10.69 -24.58 11.33
CA ILE A 433 11.73 -24.33 10.33
C ILE A 433 11.25 -24.76 8.95
N VAL A 434 11.50 -23.94 7.92
CA VAL A 434 11.02 -24.21 6.57
C VAL A 434 11.90 -23.65 5.47
N GLY A 435 11.78 -24.22 4.26
CA GLY A 435 12.44 -23.72 3.06
C GLY A 435 11.88 -22.38 2.56
N CYS A 436 12.72 -21.65 1.84
CA CYS A 436 12.41 -20.30 1.35
C CYS A 436 11.33 -20.19 0.25
N ASP A 437 10.73 -21.29 -0.18
CA ASP A 437 9.62 -21.35 -1.14
C ASP A 437 8.26 -21.59 -0.47
N THR A 438 8.19 -21.32 0.83
CA THR A 438 6.98 -21.48 1.64
C THR A 438 6.31 -20.14 1.97
N TYR A 439 4.98 -20.15 1.99
CA TYR A 439 4.16 -19.14 2.65
C TYR A 439 3.38 -19.73 3.81
N LEU A 440 3.51 -19.12 4.98
CA LEU A 440 2.71 -19.42 6.17
C LEU A 440 1.66 -18.33 6.39
N ASN A 441 0.39 -18.71 6.39
CA ASN A 441 -0.67 -17.87 6.92
C ASN A 441 -0.61 -17.93 8.47
N VAL A 442 0.17 -17.01 9.05
CA VAL A 442 0.45 -16.93 10.50
C VAL A 442 -0.84 -16.93 11.33
N ASP A 443 -1.87 -16.23 10.89
CA ASP A 443 -3.17 -16.16 11.55
C ASP A 443 -3.86 -17.52 11.67
N PHE A 444 -3.85 -18.30 10.58
CA PHE A 444 -4.37 -19.66 10.60
C PHE A 444 -3.47 -20.64 11.33
N ALA A 445 -2.15 -20.47 11.22
CA ALA A 445 -1.20 -21.27 11.99
C ALA A 445 -1.44 -21.08 13.50
N LEU A 446 -1.53 -19.85 14.00
CA LEU A 446 -1.79 -19.58 15.40
C LEU A 446 -3.16 -20.10 15.85
N SER A 447 -4.20 -19.96 15.02
CA SER A 447 -5.53 -20.50 15.32
C SER A 447 -5.52 -22.04 15.44
N MET A 448 -4.69 -22.72 14.63
CA MET A 448 -4.46 -24.16 14.74
C MET A 448 -3.66 -24.50 16.00
N LEU A 449 -2.59 -23.77 16.27
CA LEU A 449 -1.75 -24.00 17.44
C LEU A 449 -2.49 -23.75 18.76
N ASP A 450 -3.47 -22.85 18.78
CA ASP A 450 -4.33 -22.53 19.93
C ASP A 450 -5.05 -23.76 20.51
N THR A 451 -5.25 -24.81 19.71
CA THR A 451 -5.88 -26.06 20.15
C THR A 451 -4.95 -26.99 20.93
N PHE A 452 -3.66 -26.64 21.05
CA PHE A 452 -2.62 -27.43 21.71
C PHE A 452 -1.94 -26.64 22.83
N ASP A 453 -1.63 -27.27 23.96
CA ASP A 453 -0.83 -26.65 25.02
C ASP A 453 0.67 -26.84 24.73
N ALA A 454 1.37 -25.75 24.47
CA ALA A 454 2.78 -25.73 24.12
C ALA A 454 3.71 -26.24 25.24
N LYS A 455 3.17 -26.52 26.43
CA LYS A 455 3.88 -27.16 27.53
C LYS A 455 3.95 -28.69 27.42
N ASP A 456 3.14 -29.30 26.56
CA ASP A 456 3.20 -30.74 26.30
C ASP A 456 4.21 -31.03 25.16
N ASP A 457 4.54 -32.31 24.98
CA ASP A 457 5.53 -32.79 24.01
C ASP A 457 4.96 -32.88 22.57
N TRP A 458 4.43 -31.79 22.04
CA TRP A 458 3.86 -31.75 20.68
C TRP A 458 4.91 -31.66 19.59
N TRP A 459 4.87 -32.63 18.67
CA TRP A 459 5.41 -32.54 17.31
C TRP A 459 4.24 -32.63 16.33
N LEU A 460 3.79 -31.49 15.83
CA LEU A 460 2.59 -31.38 15.00
C LEU A 460 2.93 -31.47 13.52
N SER A 461 2.14 -32.21 12.74
CA SER A 461 2.22 -32.22 11.27
C SER A 461 0.89 -32.66 10.67
N LYS A 462 0.58 -32.26 9.42
CA LYS A 462 -0.58 -32.82 8.72
C LYS A 462 -0.34 -34.25 8.22
N VAL A 463 0.89 -34.55 7.83
CA VAL A 463 1.26 -35.85 7.28
C VAL A 463 2.35 -36.47 8.13
N SER A 464 2.12 -37.71 8.52
CA SER A 464 3.14 -38.61 9.03
C SER A 464 3.44 -39.61 7.93
N TYR A 465 4.66 -39.60 7.42
CA TYR A 465 5.13 -40.69 6.57
C TYR A 465 5.29 -41.96 7.41
N PRO A 466 5.07 -43.14 6.80
CA PRO A 466 5.11 -44.41 7.50
C PRO A 466 6.49 -44.67 8.10
N TYR A 467 6.49 -45.61 9.05
CA TYR A 467 7.66 -46.04 9.80
C TYR A 467 8.78 -46.54 8.88
N GLU A 468 9.92 -45.84 8.86
CA GLU A 468 11.11 -46.25 8.12
C GLU A 468 12.14 -46.86 9.08
N ASN A 469 12.83 -47.91 8.65
CA ASN A 469 13.93 -48.46 9.43
C ASN A 469 15.16 -47.54 9.34
N PHE A 470 15.92 -47.46 10.43
CA PHE A 470 17.22 -46.80 10.41
C PHE A 470 18.16 -47.55 9.45
N THR A 471 18.60 -46.88 8.39
CA THR A 471 19.57 -47.42 7.42
C THR A 471 21.01 -47.39 7.95
N VAL A 472 21.26 -46.55 8.96
CA VAL A 472 22.54 -46.40 9.64
C VAL A 472 22.44 -46.89 11.08
N PRO A 473 23.46 -47.58 11.63
CA PRO A 473 23.47 -47.98 13.03
C PRO A 473 23.40 -46.75 13.95
N VAL A 474 22.36 -46.66 14.77
CA VAL A 474 22.24 -45.61 15.79
C VAL A 474 22.51 -46.23 17.16
N ASN A 475 23.35 -45.57 17.97
CA ASN A 475 23.57 -45.99 19.35
C ASN A 475 22.34 -45.66 20.21
N ARG A 476 21.37 -46.59 20.24
CA ARG A 476 20.12 -46.45 21.00
C ARG A 476 20.34 -46.21 22.50
N SER A 477 21.49 -46.61 23.06
CA SER A 477 21.79 -46.37 24.48
C SER A 477 21.97 -44.88 24.82
N ALA A 478 22.31 -44.04 23.83
CA ALA A 478 22.36 -42.59 23.98
C ALA A 478 20.96 -41.94 24.01
N PHE A 479 19.92 -42.70 23.66
CA PHE A 479 18.54 -42.22 23.49
C PHE A 479 17.57 -43.12 24.29
N PRO A 480 17.59 -43.05 25.63
CA PRO A 480 16.88 -44.00 26.50
C PRO A 480 15.35 -43.96 26.37
N ARG A 481 14.79 -42.91 25.77
CA ARG A 481 13.34 -42.78 25.49
C ARG A 481 12.90 -43.53 24.23
N TYR A 482 13.84 -44.02 23.42
CA TYR A 482 13.55 -44.71 22.17
C TYR A 482 13.25 -46.20 22.40
N ASP A 483 12.02 -46.62 22.11
CA ASP A 483 11.54 -47.99 22.24
C ASP A 483 11.26 -48.68 20.89
N GLY A 484 11.57 -48.02 19.77
CA GLY A 484 11.25 -48.46 18.41
C GLY A 484 12.33 -49.24 17.65
N ASN A 485 11.97 -49.71 16.46
CA ASN A 485 12.85 -50.26 15.42
C ASN A 485 13.06 -49.37 14.17
N GLY A 486 12.45 -48.19 14.12
CA GLY A 486 12.42 -47.23 13.03
C GLY A 486 11.91 -45.86 13.49
N PHE A 487 11.69 -44.96 12.53
CA PHE A 487 11.33 -43.57 12.78
C PHE A 487 10.15 -43.13 11.91
N THR A 488 9.41 -42.12 12.38
CA THR A 488 8.44 -41.37 11.56
C THR A 488 9.04 -40.05 11.15
N TRP A 489 8.53 -39.44 10.08
CA TRP A 489 8.95 -38.12 9.65
C TRP A 489 7.81 -37.39 8.92
N SER A 490 7.95 -36.07 8.81
CA SER A 490 7.03 -35.22 8.04
C SER A 490 7.84 -34.39 7.07
N SER A 491 7.36 -34.24 5.83
CA SER A 491 7.99 -33.32 4.89
C SER A 491 7.73 -31.87 5.30
N GLY A 492 8.74 -31.00 5.18
CA GLY A 492 8.65 -29.56 5.41
C GLY A 492 7.56 -28.88 4.57
N ALA A 493 7.21 -29.47 3.43
CA ALA A 493 6.11 -29.04 2.59
C ALA A 493 4.71 -29.20 3.22
N TYR A 494 4.57 -29.96 4.31
CA TYR A 494 3.31 -30.12 5.04
C TYR A 494 3.20 -29.24 6.29
N ALA A 495 4.15 -28.33 6.53
CA ALA A 495 4.30 -27.61 7.79
C ALA A 495 4.35 -28.54 9.02
N TRP A 496 5.40 -28.42 9.81
CA TRP A 496 5.46 -29.13 11.09
C TRP A 496 5.93 -28.17 12.17
N PHE A 497 5.34 -28.30 13.36
CA PHE A 497 5.59 -27.40 14.48
C PHE A 497 6.08 -28.20 15.66
N LEU A 498 7.06 -27.66 16.38
CA LEU A 498 7.51 -28.21 17.64
C LEU A 498 7.05 -27.27 18.76
N SER A 499 6.48 -27.85 19.80
CA SER A 499 6.32 -27.17 21.09
C SER A 499 7.67 -26.89 21.73
N ASN A 500 7.70 -26.02 22.74
CA ASN A 500 8.93 -25.65 23.43
C ASN A 500 9.72 -26.83 24.02
N PRO A 501 9.12 -27.78 24.77
CA PRO A 501 9.85 -28.92 25.32
C PRO A 501 10.49 -29.79 24.23
N VAL A 502 9.81 -29.97 23.10
CA VAL A 502 10.30 -30.77 21.98
C VAL A 502 11.44 -30.06 21.23
N ALA A 503 11.30 -28.76 20.97
CA ALA A 503 12.36 -27.96 20.35
C ALA A 503 13.61 -27.91 21.23
N LYS A 504 13.44 -27.79 22.55
CA LYS A 504 14.52 -27.87 23.52
C LYS A 504 15.24 -29.22 23.46
N ALA A 505 14.49 -30.32 23.57
CA ALA A 505 15.05 -31.67 23.54
C ALA A 505 15.79 -31.94 22.22
N TYR A 506 15.25 -31.44 21.10
CA TYR A 506 15.90 -31.48 19.80
C TYR A 506 17.24 -30.74 19.81
N ALA A 507 17.27 -29.48 20.27
CA ALA A 507 18.48 -28.66 20.28
C ALA A 507 19.57 -29.25 21.19
N GLU A 508 19.21 -29.72 22.38
CA GLU A 508 20.16 -30.31 23.35
C GLU A 508 20.75 -31.65 22.87
N ALA A 509 20.05 -32.39 22.00
CA ALA A 509 20.48 -33.69 21.52
C ALA A 509 21.21 -33.65 20.16
N LEU A 510 21.16 -32.53 19.44
CA LEU A 510 21.64 -32.45 18.06
C LEU A 510 23.12 -32.84 17.93
N ASP A 511 24.01 -32.32 18.77
CA ASP A 511 25.45 -32.62 18.70
C ASP A 511 25.76 -34.10 19.00
N THR A 512 25.02 -34.68 19.95
CA THR A 512 25.14 -36.12 20.27
C THR A 512 24.67 -36.96 19.08
N PHE A 513 23.60 -36.54 18.42
CA PHE A 513 23.07 -37.21 17.24
C PHE A 513 24.01 -37.10 16.02
N THR A 514 24.49 -35.89 15.71
CA THR A 514 25.35 -35.65 14.53
C THR A 514 26.72 -36.29 14.70
N SER A 515 27.28 -36.35 15.92
CA SER A 515 28.54 -37.07 16.18
C SER A 515 28.45 -38.59 16.04
N GLN A 516 27.25 -39.17 16.18
CA GLN A 516 27.00 -40.60 16.00
C GLN A 516 26.59 -40.98 14.58
N MET A 517 26.22 -40.00 13.76
CA MET A 517 25.82 -40.16 12.36
C MET A 517 27.02 -39.78 11.49
N PRO A 518 27.93 -40.72 11.15
CA PRO A 518 29.23 -40.41 10.52
C PRO A 518 29.10 -39.64 9.20
N THR A 519 27.91 -39.62 8.58
CA THR A 519 27.59 -38.75 7.46
C THR A 519 26.07 -38.61 7.33
N VAL A 520 25.54 -37.45 7.75
CA VAL A 520 24.19 -37.00 7.38
C VAL A 520 23.97 -37.07 5.86
N ALA A 521 25.06 -36.98 5.08
CA ALA A 521 25.12 -37.19 3.63
C ALA A 521 24.59 -38.54 3.12
N HIS A 522 24.67 -39.62 3.92
CA HIS A 522 24.25 -40.96 3.49
C HIS A 522 22.80 -41.28 3.84
N SER A 523 22.16 -40.48 4.71
CA SER A 523 20.71 -40.48 4.81
C SER A 523 20.13 -39.73 3.62
N CYS A 524 19.08 -40.29 2.99
CA CYS A 524 18.34 -39.76 1.84
C CYS A 524 18.28 -38.21 1.78
N TYR A 525 18.22 -37.64 0.57
CA TYR A 525 18.28 -36.18 0.25
C TYR A 525 17.30 -35.26 1.02
N CYS A 526 16.42 -35.78 1.88
CA CYS A 526 15.40 -35.03 2.60
C CYS A 526 15.85 -34.68 4.04
N PRO A 527 16.18 -33.41 4.36
CA PRO A 527 16.55 -32.99 5.72
C PRO A 527 15.47 -33.27 6.78
N ASP A 528 14.21 -33.26 6.34
CA ASP A 528 13.03 -33.65 7.10
C ASP A 528 13.10 -35.06 7.69
N LYS A 529 13.70 -36.02 6.96
CA LYS A 529 13.88 -37.39 7.44
C LYS A 529 14.86 -37.43 8.60
N VAL A 530 15.96 -36.70 8.49
CA VAL A 530 16.99 -36.64 9.53
C VAL A 530 16.44 -35.98 10.80
N THR A 531 15.64 -34.93 10.64
CA THR A 531 14.88 -34.31 11.73
C THR A 531 13.95 -35.35 12.40
N GLY A 532 13.20 -36.11 11.59
CA GLY A 532 12.30 -37.15 12.10
C GLY A 532 13.01 -38.32 12.79
N MET A 533 14.20 -38.69 12.33
CA MET A 533 15.07 -39.67 13.00
C MET A 533 15.43 -39.19 14.40
N LEU A 534 15.94 -37.96 14.55
CA LEU A 534 16.29 -37.40 15.85
C LEU A 534 15.07 -37.29 16.78
N LEU A 535 13.95 -36.74 16.30
CA LEU A 535 12.74 -36.61 17.10
C LEU A 535 12.18 -37.98 17.55
N SER A 536 12.24 -38.99 16.68
CA SER A 536 11.84 -40.35 17.02
C SER A 536 12.77 -40.97 18.08
N LEU A 537 14.09 -40.76 17.97
CA LEU A 537 15.06 -41.20 18.98
C LEU A 537 14.82 -40.52 20.34
N LEU A 538 14.34 -39.28 20.34
CA LEU A 538 13.94 -38.58 21.57
C LEU A 538 12.61 -39.08 22.15
N GLY A 539 11.93 -40.01 21.49
CA GLY A 539 10.65 -40.58 21.90
C GLY A 539 9.43 -39.74 21.49
N HIS A 540 9.63 -38.69 20.68
CA HIS A 540 8.53 -37.85 20.20
C HIS A 540 7.86 -38.48 18.98
N LYS A 541 6.53 -38.37 18.93
CA LYS A 541 5.69 -38.91 17.84
C LYS A 541 4.94 -37.78 17.16
N ILE A 542 4.77 -37.90 15.85
CA ILE A 542 3.95 -36.96 15.10
C ILE A 542 2.51 -37.03 15.60
N THR A 543 2.00 -35.90 16.05
CA THR A 543 0.58 -35.67 16.31
C THR A 543 -0.04 -35.02 15.08
N ASN A 544 -1.07 -35.67 14.54
CA ASN A 544 -1.73 -35.17 13.35
C ASN A 544 -2.53 -33.90 13.65
N ILE A 545 -2.35 -32.89 12.81
CA ILE A 545 -3.15 -31.66 12.86
C ILE A 545 -4.61 -31.98 12.44
N PRO A 546 -5.62 -31.61 13.27
CA PRO A 546 -7.01 -31.95 13.00
C PRO A 546 -7.58 -31.20 11.78
N ASP A 547 -8.57 -31.81 11.11
CA ASP A 547 -9.42 -31.08 10.14
C ASP A 547 -10.22 -30.01 10.90
N PRO A 548 -10.34 -28.76 10.40
CA PRO A 548 -10.24 -28.33 9.00
C PRO A 548 -8.87 -27.78 8.58
N TRP A 549 -7.85 -27.85 9.43
CA TRP A 549 -6.54 -27.30 9.13
C TRP A 549 -5.81 -28.22 8.16
N ASN A 550 -5.56 -27.74 6.94
CA ASN A 550 -4.89 -28.51 5.91
C ASN A 550 -3.56 -27.85 5.54
N ALA A 551 -2.54 -28.68 5.43
CA ALA A 551 -1.26 -28.39 4.84
C ALA A 551 -0.98 -29.51 3.84
N GLY A 552 -0.42 -29.22 2.66
CA GLY A 552 -0.43 -30.16 1.53
C GLY A 552 0.85 -30.15 0.71
N TYR A 553 1.11 -31.25 -0.01
CA TYR A 553 2.25 -31.49 -0.91
C TYR A 553 1.74 -31.72 -2.34
N ASP A 554 2.40 -31.16 -3.37
CA ASP A 554 1.94 -30.97 -4.77
C ASP A 554 0.56 -30.30 -4.97
N HIS A 555 -0.20 -30.23 -3.90
CA HIS A 555 -1.56 -29.74 -3.73
C HIS A 555 -1.60 -28.34 -3.09
N CYS A 556 -0.43 -27.80 -2.74
CA CYS A 556 -0.25 -26.49 -2.10
C CYS A 556 0.72 -25.56 -2.83
N ALA A 557 1.27 -25.96 -3.98
CA ALA A 557 1.63 -24.97 -4.99
C ALA A 557 0.35 -24.18 -5.27
N VAL A 558 0.38 -22.84 -5.20
CA VAL A 558 -0.83 -22.02 -5.36
C VAL A 558 -1.57 -22.33 -6.66
N ASP A 559 -0.87 -22.86 -7.66
CA ASP A 559 -1.34 -23.32 -8.96
C ASP A 559 -1.52 -24.84 -9.11
N GLY A 560 -1.23 -25.65 -8.09
CA GLY A 560 -1.42 -27.09 -8.09
C GLY A 560 -2.89 -27.49 -8.35
N LYS A 561 -3.14 -28.63 -9.01
CA LYS A 561 -4.50 -29.03 -9.40
C LYS A 561 -5.50 -29.09 -8.24
N GLN A 562 -5.02 -29.38 -7.02
CA GLN A 562 -5.85 -29.45 -5.81
C GLN A 562 -6.09 -28.12 -5.09
N THR A 563 -5.35 -27.04 -5.40
CA THR A 563 -5.77 -25.70 -4.93
C THR A 563 -7.02 -25.20 -5.65
N GLN A 564 -7.31 -25.78 -6.82
CA GLN A 564 -8.41 -25.39 -7.70
C GLN A 564 -9.71 -26.18 -7.44
N ALA A 565 -9.70 -27.15 -6.52
CA ALA A 565 -10.88 -27.92 -6.18
C ALA A 565 -11.89 -27.00 -5.45
N PRO A 566 -13.11 -26.79 -5.98
CA PRO A 566 -14.10 -25.89 -5.40
C PRO A 566 -14.74 -26.42 -4.12
N SER A 567 -14.54 -27.70 -3.79
CA SER A 567 -14.85 -28.22 -2.47
C SER A 567 -13.74 -27.80 -1.54
N LEU A 568 -14.04 -27.02 -0.50
CA LEU A 568 -13.66 -27.26 0.89
C LEU A 568 -13.54 -25.93 1.66
N ASP A 569 -14.26 -25.83 2.79
CA ASP A 569 -14.09 -24.87 3.90
C ASP A 569 -12.72 -25.01 4.60
N VAL A 570 -11.67 -25.30 3.83
CA VAL A 570 -10.36 -25.67 4.34
C VAL A 570 -9.52 -24.42 4.52
N LYS A 571 -9.28 -24.11 5.80
CA LYS A 571 -8.35 -23.08 6.24
C LYS A 571 -6.93 -23.56 5.98
N ARG A 572 -6.29 -22.97 4.96
CA ARG A 572 -4.92 -23.31 4.57
C ARG A 572 -3.93 -22.45 5.33
N SER A 573 -3.28 -23.02 6.33
CA SER A 573 -2.19 -22.35 7.05
C SER A 573 -0.91 -22.30 6.22
N HIS A 574 -0.75 -23.16 5.21
CA HIS A 574 0.52 -23.38 4.53
C HIS A 574 0.39 -23.50 3.01
N TYR A 575 1.30 -22.87 2.28
CA TYR A 575 1.52 -23.00 0.84
C TYR A 575 3.00 -23.26 0.56
N HIS A 576 3.29 -24.14 -0.38
CA HIS A 576 4.65 -24.58 -0.71
C HIS A 576 4.96 -24.35 -2.19
N TYR A 577 6.24 -24.40 -2.60
CA TYR A 577 6.71 -24.20 -3.98
C TYR A 577 6.30 -22.87 -4.60
N LEU A 578 6.40 -21.78 -3.82
CA LEU A 578 6.05 -20.45 -4.27
C LEU A 578 7.24 -19.75 -4.92
N THR A 579 6.99 -19.19 -6.10
CA THR A 579 7.83 -18.14 -6.65
C THR A 579 7.63 -16.85 -5.84
N PRO A 580 8.62 -15.94 -5.80
CA PRO A 580 8.49 -14.65 -5.10
C PRO A 580 7.21 -13.88 -5.44
N VAL A 581 6.84 -13.84 -6.73
CA VAL A 581 5.61 -13.15 -7.18
C VAL A 581 4.36 -13.83 -6.61
N LYS A 582 4.29 -15.16 -6.64
CA LYS A 582 3.17 -15.91 -6.08
C LYS A 582 3.09 -15.72 -4.56
N MET A 583 4.22 -15.62 -3.88
CA MET A 583 4.28 -15.35 -2.44
C MET A 583 3.68 -14.00 -2.08
N MET A 584 4.02 -12.93 -2.81
CA MET A 584 3.41 -11.60 -2.63
C MET A 584 1.90 -11.65 -2.88
N ALA A 585 1.45 -12.38 -3.91
CA ALA A 585 0.03 -12.52 -4.20
C ALA A 585 -0.74 -13.28 -3.11
N VAL A 586 -0.18 -14.37 -2.58
CA VAL A 586 -0.76 -15.09 -1.42
C VAL A 586 -0.79 -14.20 -0.19
N HIS A 587 0.26 -13.41 0.04
CA HIS A 587 0.32 -12.48 1.15
C HIS A 587 -0.79 -11.44 1.09
N GLN A 588 -0.91 -10.76 -0.05
CA GLN A 588 -1.96 -9.78 -0.30
C GLN A 588 -3.34 -10.40 -0.06
N ARG A 589 -3.57 -11.62 -0.56
CA ARG A 589 -4.82 -12.33 -0.32
C ARG A 589 -5.06 -12.60 1.17
N ALA A 590 -4.08 -13.11 1.91
CA ALA A 590 -4.24 -13.39 3.34
C ALA A 590 -4.57 -12.12 4.13
N LEU A 591 -3.97 -10.98 3.75
CA LEU A 591 -4.27 -9.67 4.34
C LEU A 591 -5.71 -9.21 4.03
N HIS A 592 -6.15 -9.35 2.78
CA HIS A 592 -7.52 -9.05 2.38
C HIS A 592 -8.55 -9.94 3.09
N GLU A 593 -8.26 -11.23 3.21
CA GLU A 593 -9.10 -12.20 3.90
C GLU A 593 -9.23 -11.84 5.38
N LYS A 594 -8.12 -11.53 6.06
CA LYS A 594 -8.16 -11.06 7.45
C LYS A 594 -9.01 -9.80 7.59
N LEU A 595 -8.86 -8.84 6.67
CA LEU A 595 -9.60 -7.60 6.66
C LEU A 595 -11.11 -7.83 6.49
N ASP A 596 -11.51 -8.64 5.51
CA ASP A 596 -12.91 -9.05 5.29
C ASP A 596 -13.49 -9.67 6.56
N ARG A 597 -12.76 -10.60 7.17
CA ARG A 597 -13.22 -11.32 8.36
C ARG A 597 -13.35 -10.41 9.58
N MET A 598 -12.48 -9.41 9.75
CA MET A 598 -12.61 -8.38 10.81
C MET A 598 -13.83 -7.47 10.58
N ILE A 599 -14.08 -7.09 9.33
CA ILE A 599 -15.26 -6.28 8.95
C ILE A 599 -16.54 -7.06 9.23
N VAL A 600 -16.61 -8.31 8.78
CA VAL A 600 -17.76 -9.22 8.99
C VAL A 600 -17.99 -9.47 10.49
N ALA A 601 -16.92 -9.56 11.29
CA ALA A 601 -17.02 -9.73 12.74
C ALA A 601 -17.38 -8.44 13.51
N GLY A 602 -17.46 -7.28 12.86
CA GLY A 602 -17.71 -5.99 13.53
C GLY A 602 -16.56 -5.53 14.45
N MET A 603 -15.34 -6.00 14.19
CA MET A 603 -14.17 -5.76 15.05
C MET A 603 -13.48 -4.43 14.71
N HIS A 604 -14.17 -3.30 14.93
CA HIS A 604 -13.68 -1.97 14.52
C HIS A 604 -12.37 -1.55 15.22
N GLN A 605 -12.20 -1.88 16.50
CA GLN A 605 -10.99 -1.52 17.23
C GLN A 605 -9.76 -2.30 16.75
N GLU A 606 -9.92 -3.61 16.54
CA GLU A 606 -8.87 -4.47 15.99
C GLU A 606 -8.55 -4.09 14.55
N LEU A 607 -9.56 -3.69 13.77
CA LEU A 607 -9.34 -3.15 12.44
C LEU A 607 -8.43 -1.93 12.51
N GLU A 608 -8.71 -0.93 13.35
CA GLU A 608 -7.86 0.27 13.50
C GLU A 608 -6.43 -0.08 13.96
N ARG A 609 -6.27 -1.00 14.91
CA ARG A 609 -4.94 -1.50 15.33
C ARG A 609 -4.21 -2.18 14.17
N TRP A 610 -4.92 -3.01 13.40
CA TRP A 610 -4.36 -3.69 12.24
C TRP A 610 -3.91 -2.70 11.17
N LYS A 611 -4.58 -1.55 10.99
CA LYS A 611 -4.12 -0.49 10.04
C LYS A 611 -2.72 0.00 10.38
N VAL A 612 -2.47 0.24 11.67
CA VAL A 612 -1.16 0.71 12.15
C VAL A 612 -0.11 -0.36 11.87
N VAL A 613 -0.38 -1.61 12.28
CA VAL A 613 0.54 -2.75 12.06
C VAL A 613 0.82 -2.97 10.57
N PHE A 614 -0.23 -2.94 9.74
CA PHE A 614 -0.12 -3.08 8.28
C PHE A 614 0.76 -1.97 7.68
N SER A 615 0.54 -0.73 8.08
CA SER A 615 1.30 0.42 7.56
C SER A 615 2.77 0.35 7.99
N GLU A 616 3.03 0.04 9.25
CA GLU A 616 4.39 -0.13 9.78
C GLU A 616 5.13 -1.26 9.08
N MET A 617 4.45 -2.38 8.80
CA MET A 617 5.00 -3.51 8.07
C MET A 617 5.46 -3.10 6.66
N HIS A 618 4.61 -2.38 5.92
CA HIS A 618 4.94 -1.91 4.57
C HIS A 618 6.06 -0.87 4.58
N VAL A 619 6.05 0.07 5.54
CA VAL A 619 7.15 1.04 5.71
C VAL A 619 8.47 0.32 6.00
N LYS A 620 8.48 -0.74 6.82
CA LYS A 620 9.69 -1.55 7.08
C LYS A 620 10.21 -2.23 5.82
N VAL A 621 9.31 -2.77 4.97
CA VAL A 621 9.68 -3.37 3.68
C VAL A 621 10.31 -2.32 2.76
N VAL A 622 9.65 -1.16 2.61
CA VAL A 622 10.14 -0.06 1.78
C VAL A 622 11.51 0.39 2.25
N ARG A 623 11.68 0.74 3.54
CA ARG A 623 12.98 1.14 4.10
C ARG A 623 14.07 0.10 3.88
N ARG A 624 13.74 -1.19 3.91
CA ARG A 624 14.70 -2.26 3.64
C ARG A 624 15.11 -2.29 2.17
N LYS A 625 14.14 -2.22 1.24
CA LYS A 625 14.43 -2.11 -0.20
C LYS A 625 15.25 -0.86 -0.52
N LEU A 626 14.97 0.24 0.15
CA LEU A 626 15.73 1.48 0.01
C LEU A 626 17.20 1.29 0.42
N ARG A 627 17.47 0.70 1.59
CA ARG A 627 18.85 0.38 2.00
C ARG A 627 19.55 -0.56 1.02
N GLN A 628 18.85 -1.60 0.55
CA GLN A 628 19.41 -2.51 -0.45
C GLN A 628 19.78 -1.80 -1.75
N LEU A 629 18.96 -0.83 -2.19
CA LEU A 629 19.28 0.00 -3.34
C LEU A 629 20.47 0.93 -3.07
N GLU A 630 20.58 1.50 -1.86
CA GLU A 630 21.73 2.32 -1.45
C GLU A 630 23.04 1.52 -1.49
N ASP A 631 23.02 0.29 -0.96
CA ASP A 631 24.16 -0.62 -0.93
C ASP A 631 24.55 -1.06 -2.36
N LEU A 632 23.56 -1.38 -3.21
CA LEU A 632 23.79 -1.78 -4.60
C LEU A 632 24.25 -0.63 -5.50
N CYS A 633 23.83 0.61 -5.23
CA CYS A 633 24.09 1.77 -6.11
C CYS A 633 25.25 2.67 -5.64
N GLY A 634 25.96 2.30 -4.58
CA GLY A 634 27.30 2.84 -4.29
C GLY A 634 27.34 4.26 -3.72
N GLY A 635 26.31 4.70 -2.96
CA GLY A 635 26.48 5.84 -2.05
C GLY A 635 25.35 6.89 -1.95
N PRO A 636 25.59 8.01 -1.22
CA PRO A 636 24.57 8.90 -0.65
C PRO A 636 23.69 9.66 -1.65
N GLN A 637 24.05 9.73 -2.94
CA GLN A 637 23.26 10.49 -3.93
C GLN A 637 21.92 9.82 -4.27
N ALA A 638 21.77 8.51 -4.05
CA ALA A 638 20.48 7.84 -4.16
C ALA A 638 19.50 8.28 -3.05
N VAL A 639 20.00 8.61 -1.85
CA VAL A 639 19.23 8.83 -0.61
C VAL A 639 18.21 9.96 -0.70
N LEU A 640 18.50 11.04 -1.46
CA LEU A 640 17.61 12.21 -1.60
C LEU A 640 16.29 11.93 -2.34
N SER A 641 16.30 10.96 -3.27
CA SER A 641 15.10 10.47 -3.96
C SER A 641 14.21 9.63 -3.02
N LEU A 642 14.83 8.98 -2.04
CA LEU A 642 14.23 7.87 -1.29
C LEU A 642 13.44 8.35 -0.06
N THR A 643 13.87 9.41 0.62
CA THR A 643 13.07 10.05 1.68
C THR A 643 11.76 10.61 1.14
N THR A 644 11.79 11.14 -0.09
CA THR A 644 10.61 11.63 -0.81
C THR A 644 9.65 10.48 -1.17
N LEU A 645 10.19 9.32 -1.54
CA LEU A 645 9.39 8.11 -1.82
C LEU A 645 8.73 7.55 -0.55
N GLU A 646 9.45 7.52 0.57
CA GLU A 646 8.91 7.09 1.86
C GLU A 646 7.74 7.99 2.31
N GLY A 647 7.91 9.31 2.21
CA GLY A 647 6.84 10.28 2.48
C GLY A 647 5.61 10.07 1.58
N SER A 648 5.82 9.94 0.26
CA SER A 648 4.72 9.73 -0.69
C SER A 648 3.99 8.41 -0.48
N MET A 649 4.69 7.33 -0.10
CA MET A 649 4.04 6.05 0.21
C MET A 649 3.22 6.13 1.49
N ARG A 650 3.73 6.80 2.53
CA ARG A 650 2.98 7.03 3.77
C ARG A 650 1.68 7.79 3.50
N GLU A 651 1.76 8.87 2.72
CA GLU A 651 0.60 9.64 2.28
C GLU A 651 -0.40 8.80 1.47
N ARG A 652 0.06 7.95 0.54
CA ARG A 652 -0.81 7.07 -0.26
C ARG A 652 -1.51 6.02 0.60
N ILE A 653 -0.80 5.43 1.57
CA ILE A 653 -1.39 4.49 2.53
C ILE A 653 -2.45 5.22 3.36
N GLU A 654 -2.12 6.38 3.94
CA GLU A 654 -3.06 7.17 4.74
C GLU A 654 -4.29 7.62 3.94
N ALA A 655 -4.11 8.03 2.68
CA ALA A 655 -5.21 8.39 1.78
C ALA A 655 -6.14 7.19 1.49
N HIS A 656 -5.57 6.00 1.24
CA HIS A 656 -6.37 4.80 1.01
C HIS A 656 -7.13 4.37 2.28
N MET A 657 -6.52 4.49 3.45
CA MET A 657 -7.18 4.16 4.72
C MET A 657 -8.26 5.18 5.09
N THR A 658 -8.06 6.46 4.75
CA THR A 658 -9.09 7.50 4.86
C THR A 658 -10.26 7.22 3.94
N PHE A 659 -10.00 6.75 2.72
CA PHE A 659 -11.04 6.29 1.80
C PHE A 659 -11.84 5.12 2.38
N LEU A 660 -11.20 4.13 3.01
CA LEU A 660 -11.90 3.02 3.69
C LEU A 660 -12.77 3.52 4.86
N ARG A 661 -12.31 4.52 5.63
CA ARG A 661 -13.13 5.16 6.69
C ARG A 661 -14.34 5.88 6.11
N LEU A 662 -14.17 6.61 5.00
CA LEU A 662 -15.25 7.31 4.31
C LEU A 662 -16.27 6.30 3.76
N ALA A 663 -15.80 5.22 3.12
CA ALA A 663 -16.65 4.13 2.64
C ALA A 663 -17.44 3.50 3.79
N GLN A 664 -16.81 3.24 4.94
CA GLN A 664 -17.49 2.71 6.14
C GLN A 664 -18.53 3.66 6.73
N SER A 665 -18.23 4.97 6.83
CA SER A 665 -19.17 5.99 7.30
C SER A 665 -20.37 6.14 6.37
N ILE A 666 -20.12 6.09 5.05
CA ILE A 666 -21.15 6.09 4.01
C ILE A 666 -22.01 4.82 4.08
N ILE A 667 -21.40 3.65 4.28
CA ILE A 667 -22.12 2.37 4.37
C ILE A 667 -22.94 2.28 5.66
N GLY A 668 -22.39 2.69 6.81
CA GLY A 668 -23.13 2.80 8.08
C GLY A 668 -24.33 3.75 7.98
N SER A 669 -24.29 4.71 7.05
CA SER A 669 -25.39 5.64 6.76
C SER A 669 -26.37 5.11 5.69
N LEU A 670 -25.90 4.30 4.73
CA LEU A 670 -26.69 3.77 3.60
C LEU A 670 -27.42 2.45 3.88
N VAL A 671 -27.07 1.71 4.94
CA VAL A 671 -27.76 0.46 5.33
C VAL A 671 -29.26 0.69 5.65
N HIS A 672 -29.74 1.95 5.74
CA HIS A 672 -31.16 2.23 5.84
C HIS A 672 -31.93 2.18 4.52
N HIS A 673 -31.35 2.45 3.34
CA HIS A 673 -32.12 2.50 2.08
C HIS A 673 -31.26 2.04 0.89
N THR A 674 -31.49 0.80 0.42
CA THR A 674 -31.65 0.36 -1.00
C THR A 674 -31.09 -1.04 -1.29
N LYS A 675 -31.85 -1.80 -2.09
CA LYS A 675 -31.44 -3.04 -2.78
C LYS A 675 -30.72 -2.67 -4.08
N LYS A 676 -29.59 -3.33 -4.36
CA LYS A 676 -28.73 -3.27 -5.56
C LYS A 676 -27.86 -2.03 -5.72
N ILE A 677 -26.62 -2.15 -5.27
CA ILE A 677 -25.48 -1.37 -5.77
C ILE A 677 -24.59 -2.31 -6.58
N GLY A 678 -24.25 -1.90 -7.82
CA GLY A 678 -23.34 -2.63 -8.70
C GLY A 678 -21.89 -2.52 -8.22
N SER A 679 -21.12 -3.59 -8.42
CA SER A 679 -19.75 -3.80 -7.93
C SER A 679 -18.83 -2.57 -8.06
N PHE A 680 -18.35 -2.10 -6.92
CA PHE A 680 -17.26 -1.12 -6.79
C PHE A 680 -15.91 -1.87 -6.83
N ARG A 681 -14.88 -1.34 -7.50
CA ARG A 681 -13.58 -2.01 -7.69
C ARG A 681 -12.43 -1.19 -7.08
N PRO A 682 -11.91 -1.58 -5.90
CA PRO A 682 -10.69 -1.03 -5.32
C PRO A 682 -9.52 -1.96 -5.63
N TYR A 683 -8.88 -1.81 -6.79
CA TYR A 683 -7.67 -2.57 -7.12
C TYR A 683 -6.67 -1.62 -7.73
N ASP A 684 -5.71 -1.14 -6.94
CA ASP A 684 -4.41 -0.61 -7.39
C ASP A 684 -3.54 -0.27 -6.16
N ILE A 685 -3.18 -1.29 -5.37
CA ILE A 685 -1.94 -1.25 -4.56
C ILE A 685 -1.14 -2.48 -4.97
N ALA A 686 -0.64 -2.47 -6.19
CA ALA A 686 0.54 -3.25 -6.52
C ALA A 686 1.74 -2.37 -6.17
N LEU A 687 2.60 -2.83 -5.27
CA LEU A 687 3.95 -2.28 -5.08
C LEU A 687 4.77 -2.58 -6.35
N ASN A 688 4.47 -1.90 -7.45
CA ASN A 688 5.36 -1.81 -8.59
C ASN A 688 6.42 -0.76 -8.25
N LEU A 689 7.41 -1.16 -7.45
CA LEU A 689 8.70 -0.48 -7.43
C LEU A 689 9.38 -0.87 -8.75
N ASP A 690 9.33 0.03 -9.73
CA ASP A 690 10.05 -0.14 -10.98
C ASP A 690 11.53 -0.42 -10.71
N ILE A 691 12.10 -1.34 -11.48
CA ILE A 691 13.50 -1.75 -11.40
C ILE A 691 14.36 -0.52 -11.72
N ILE A 692 15.00 0.08 -10.71
CA ILE A 692 15.99 1.13 -10.90
C ILE A 692 17.31 0.44 -11.28
N VAL A 693 17.69 0.54 -12.56
CA VAL A 693 18.99 0.07 -13.04
C VAL A 693 20.02 1.19 -12.82
N CYS A 694 20.96 0.95 -11.91
CA CYS A 694 22.06 1.87 -11.65
C CYS A 694 23.13 1.72 -12.75
N GLY A 695 23.07 2.60 -13.76
CA GLY A 695 24.01 2.68 -14.87
C GLY A 695 24.17 4.10 -15.42
N ASN A 696 25.42 4.51 -15.68
CA ASN A 696 25.84 5.88 -15.97
C ASN A 696 25.46 6.43 -17.37
N SER A 697 24.48 5.84 -18.04
CA SER A 697 24.01 6.34 -19.33
C SER A 697 22.56 5.94 -19.57
N THR A 698 21.69 6.95 -19.52
CA THR A 698 20.34 6.99 -20.12
C THR A 698 19.47 5.74 -19.95
N VAL A 699 18.50 5.80 -19.04
CA VAL A 699 17.41 4.83 -18.98
C VAL A 699 16.06 5.55 -18.88
N LYS A 700 15.08 4.99 -19.60
CA LYS A 700 13.68 5.41 -19.77
C LYS A 700 12.78 4.75 -18.74
#